data_AF-A0AA44WDR5-F1
#
_entry.id   AF-A0AA44WDR5-F1
#
_cell.length_a   1.000
_cell.length_b   1.000
_cell.length_c   1.000
_cell.angle_alpha   90.00
_cell.angle_beta   90.00
_cell.angle_gamma   90.00
#
_symmetry.space_group_name_H-M   'P 1'
#
loop_
_entity.id
_entity.type
_entity.pdbx_description
1 polymer ?
#
loop_
_entity_poly.entity_id
_entity_poly.type
_entity_poly.pdbx_seq_one_letter_code
_entity_poly.pdbx_strand_id
1 'polypeptide(L)'
;MHLPVVSLLFAALCTSLFLTKLILLLIHAPTIPVASALFYLPTFFLPDFLVICVARLALRREKGRLSLIACVVGSLLTVVVVGAASSTLGFFYETGSELEWHSAATFAFEKEARDVLLSGLLPVTASALFILSVAWFTHQILYKAVGDFLIEAGYCVVYACKQFLKSRQVHDVEKDAESSRSMLHNGEGEDNNGQQPNAPADIDSDDSDDWGNPPELRETKSSRSSSRSRSPQSQSRPSRVPSWRLKAAALGFLAFAMILRPHKPFDHMSVTLPVAMLDMFSFSGPPRHSCMGAGHHGLNNWPLPELTEKSRWKMPKGNFKGWAPGDSSPMADAYQHRVVDWVIESMPRGFLRWDRARWRDQGPPPPHAHDHGPPGHGLPGHPPPPPPPPHGRPRGEGPPGPPGHHPPPPPPPGCPPPDIQQSFYNPVDDPLRITNLNDDILKPLQDSLDKDEVKIKHVVFILMESLRSEVFPIRPNTNFHDMIVEANEEEMRDEIKLRLAQMTPNIAKITGYTADFEGIETPPVSWAGPSQPGYGGINVVGALTSSTMSTKSYSANLCGTWPMAVEKFDEADTDAYQPCLPQILSLFNRDKDGSGKPDPASDFRQQKWRPALFEAMTETFDRQDKFDKKIGFQHIVTEKQLKADTSRYKPLEPLYEKVNYFGFAEPVLVPYLKDYINETAANNERMFMMHFTSSTHHPWVTPKAWNTTDYFDSKGIKHRDLNKFLQTVNYHDAWMGNLMQLFEETGIANETLVVFAGDHGQAFKEDCKRQGTFENGHISNFRIPIVFSHPHLPRIEYEANATSLSILPTILDLLINTGSLNKHDSSIASDLVHDYEGQSLIRPYKTADDGRRAWNFSVVNSGAGMLSITSADTTWRLLLPLVETFDYKMSDLQTDPTEQDVLSAWSLKRLVSAVRKKHGESAADWVKEAEIVAQWWMKERRRLWRHS
;
A
#
# COMPACT_ATOMS: atom_id res chain seq x y z
N MET A 1 -30.95 -27.39 -17.91
CA MET A 1 -31.05 -26.28 -16.94
C MET A 1 -32.45 -25.71 -17.04
N HIS A 2 -33.14 -25.45 -15.93
CA HIS A 2 -34.54 -24.96 -15.94
C HIS A 2 -34.59 -23.46 -16.25
N LEU A 3 -35.71 -22.99 -16.84
CA LEU A 3 -35.91 -21.59 -17.23
C LEU A 3 -35.62 -20.55 -16.12
N PRO A 4 -36.12 -20.69 -14.87
CA PRO A 4 -35.80 -19.75 -13.80
C PRO A 4 -34.31 -19.66 -13.47
N VAL A 5 -33.53 -20.73 -13.66
CA VAL A 5 -32.08 -20.74 -13.37
C VAL A 5 -31.32 -19.92 -14.41
N VAL A 6 -31.64 -20.08 -15.70
CA VAL A 6 -30.95 -19.35 -16.79
C VAL A 6 -31.26 -17.86 -16.72
N SER A 7 -32.51 -17.47 -16.43
CA SER A 7 -32.87 -16.06 -16.26
C SER A 7 -32.27 -15.46 -14.98
N LEU A 8 -32.20 -16.21 -13.87
CA LEU A 8 -31.55 -15.75 -12.64
C LEU A 8 -30.02 -15.55 -12.81
N LEU A 9 -29.32 -16.46 -13.50
CA LEU A 9 -27.89 -16.32 -13.81
C LEU A 9 -27.62 -15.09 -14.70
N PHE A 10 -28.50 -14.83 -15.67
CA PHE A 10 -28.43 -13.63 -16.49
C PHE A 10 -28.65 -12.35 -15.68
N ALA A 11 -29.64 -12.37 -14.78
CA ALA A 11 -29.98 -11.25 -13.91
C ALA A 11 -28.84 -10.92 -12.94
N ALA A 12 -28.24 -11.94 -12.32
CA ALA A 12 -27.13 -11.78 -11.40
C ALA A 12 -25.93 -11.10 -12.08
N LEU A 13 -25.57 -11.52 -13.30
CA LEU A 13 -24.53 -10.85 -14.10
C LEU A 13 -24.88 -9.39 -14.39
N CYS A 14 -26.13 -9.09 -14.80
CA CYS A 14 -26.56 -7.70 -15.05
C CYS A 14 -26.48 -6.83 -13.78
N THR A 15 -26.95 -7.35 -12.64
CA THR A 15 -26.91 -6.68 -11.34
C THR A 15 -25.48 -6.44 -10.87
N SER A 16 -24.58 -7.42 -11.00
CA SER A 16 -23.16 -7.30 -10.64
C SER A 16 -22.44 -6.21 -11.44
N LEU A 17 -22.63 -6.18 -12.77
CA LEU A 17 -22.03 -5.14 -13.62
C LEU A 17 -22.59 -3.75 -13.29
N PHE A 18 -23.91 -3.64 -13.08
CA PHE A 18 -24.54 -2.36 -12.74
C PHE A 18 -24.06 -1.81 -11.38
N LEU A 19 -23.99 -2.66 -10.34
CA LEU A 19 -23.59 -2.23 -9.00
C LEU A 19 -22.10 -1.90 -8.90
N THR A 20 -21.22 -2.67 -9.56
CA THR A 20 -19.80 -2.32 -9.63
C THR A 20 -19.54 -1.06 -10.44
N LYS A 21 -20.25 -0.87 -11.57
CA LYS A 21 -20.19 0.40 -12.30
C LYS A 21 -20.67 1.57 -11.45
N LEU A 22 -21.76 1.41 -10.68
CA LEU A 22 -22.26 2.45 -9.79
C LEU A 22 -21.22 2.85 -8.73
N ILE A 23 -20.52 1.89 -8.12
CA ILE A 23 -19.43 2.16 -7.17
C ILE A 23 -18.27 2.89 -7.84
N LEU A 24 -17.79 2.43 -9.00
CA LEU A 24 -16.73 3.09 -9.76
C LEU A 24 -17.10 4.55 -10.10
N LEU A 25 -18.35 4.79 -10.51
CA LEU A 25 -18.86 6.14 -10.75
C LEU A 25 -18.95 6.97 -9.46
N LEU A 26 -19.33 6.39 -8.32
CA LEU A 26 -19.38 7.09 -7.02
C LEU A 26 -17.99 7.47 -6.50
N ILE A 27 -16.98 6.63 -6.71
CA ILE A 27 -15.58 6.88 -6.32
C ILE A 27 -15.00 8.04 -7.11
N HIS A 28 -15.18 8.05 -8.44
CA HIS A 28 -14.57 9.09 -9.30
C HIS A 28 -15.44 10.33 -9.52
N ALA A 29 -16.75 10.31 -9.25
CA ALA A 29 -17.63 11.48 -9.44
C ALA A 29 -17.13 12.80 -8.79
N PRO A 30 -16.51 12.82 -7.59
CA PRO A 30 -15.95 14.04 -7.01
C PRO A 30 -14.78 14.63 -7.81
N THR A 31 -14.09 13.83 -8.61
CA THR A 31 -12.87 14.23 -9.36
C THR A 31 -13.18 14.82 -10.75
N ILE A 32 -14.45 14.87 -11.16
CA ILE A 32 -14.87 15.37 -12.48
C ILE A 32 -16.01 16.40 -12.38
N PRO A 33 -16.06 17.41 -13.27
CA PRO A 33 -17.16 18.38 -13.26
C PRO A 33 -18.51 17.70 -13.51
N VAL A 34 -19.53 18.03 -12.69
CA VAL A 34 -20.88 17.44 -12.77
C VAL A 34 -21.48 17.51 -14.18
N ALA A 35 -21.28 18.61 -14.90
CA ALA A 35 -21.74 18.74 -16.29
C ALA A 35 -21.07 17.74 -17.26
N SER A 36 -19.79 17.40 -17.04
CA SER A 36 -19.10 16.36 -17.79
C SER A 36 -19.57 14.96 -17.38
N ALA A 37 -19.76 14.71 -16.08
CA ALA A 37 -20.30 13.46 -15.58
C ALA A 37 -21.67 13.14 -16.19
N LEU A 38 -22.58 14.13 -16.23
CA LEU A 38 -23.91 14.00 -16.84
C LEU A 38 -23.86 13.83 -18.36
N PHE A 39 -23.00 14.56 -19.06
CA PHE A 39 -22.88 14.48 -20.53
C PHE A 39 -22.32 13.13 -20.99
N TYR A 40 -21.28 12.61 -20.31
CA TYR A 40 -20.65 11.34 -20.65
C TYR A 40 -21.32 10.12 -19.99
N LEU A 41 -22.32 10.30 -19.11
CA LEU A 41 -22.99 9.22 -18.35
C LEU A 41 -23.38 8.00 -19.21
N PRO A 42 -23.99 8.15 -20.41
CA PRO A 42 -24.37 6.99 -21.23
C PRO A 42 -23.18 6.20 -21.79
N THR A 43 -21.98 6.78 -21.83
CA THR A 43 -20.78 6.14 -22.38
C THR A 43 -20.12 5.17 -21.39
N PHE A 44 -20.26 5.41 -20.07
CA PHE A 44 -19.63 4.57 -19.04
C PHE A 44 -20.19 3.14 -18.99
N PHE A 45 -21.49 2.99 -19.28
CA PHE A 45 -22.19 1.70 -19.30
C PHE A 45 -22.11 0.98 -20.65
N LEU A 46 -21.49 1.58 -21.68
CA LEU A 46 -21.45 1.01 -23.03
C LEU A 46 -20.71 -0.35 -23.06
N PRO A 47 -19.55 -0.55 -22.38
CA PRO A 47 -18.88 -1.85 -22.36
C PRO A 47 -19.68 -2.91 -21.59
N ASP A 48 -20.29 -2.56 -20.45
CA ASP A 48 -21.16 -3.48 -19.70
C ASP A 48 -22.38 -3.91 -20.52
N PHE A 49 -22.98 -2.99 -21.28
CA PHE A 49 -24.10 -3.30 -22.17
C PHE A 49 -23.72 -4.30 -23.27
N LEU A 50 -22.49 -4.23 -23.79
CA LEU A 50 -21.96 -5.22 -24.74
C LEU A 50 -21.77 -6.59 -24.07
N VAL A 51 -21.21 -6.64 -22.86
CA VAL A 51 -21.09 -7.88 -22.07
C VAL A 51 -22.47 -8.49 -21.77
N ILE A 52 -23.44 -7.66 -21.37
CA ILE A 52 -24.83 -8.07 -21.13
C ILE A 52 -25.48 -8.62 -22.41
N CYS A 53 -25.25 -8.00 -23.57
CA CYS A 53 -25.72 -8.53 -24.85
C CYS A 53 -25.11 -9.91 -25.16
N VAL A 54 -23.79 -10.08 -25.01
CA VAL A 54 -23.10 -11.36 -25.24
C VAL A 54 -23.56 -12.43 -24.25
N ALA A 55 -23.68 -12.08 -22.96
CA ALA A 55 -24.22 -12.98 -21.94
C ALA A 55 -25.67 -13.42 -22.26
N ARG A 56 -26.50 -12.52 -22.82
CA ARG A 56 -27.88 -12.84 -23.23
C ARG A 56 -27.95 -13.74 -24.48
N LEU A 57 -26.90 -13.77 -25.30
CA LEU A 57 -26.73 -14.73 -26.40
C LEU A 57 -26.22 -16.09 -25.89
N ALA A 58 -25.29 -16.09 -24.94
CA ALA A 58 -24.71 -17.31 -24.35
C ALA A 58 -25.73 -18.06 -23.47
N LEU A 59 -26.44 -17.36 -22.60
CA LEU A 59 -27.48 -17.88 -21.71
C LEU A 59 -28.83 -18.01 -22.44
N ARG A 60 -28.87 -18.83 -23.49
CA ARG A 60 -30.08 -19.15 -24.27
C ARG A 60 -30.52 -20.61 -24.11
N ARG A 61 -31.80 -20.87 -24.42
CA ARG A 61 -32.45 -22.19 -24.40
C ARG A 61 -32.55 -22.78 -25.82
N GLU A 62 -31.42 -23.01 -26.48
CA GLU A 62 -31.38 -23.61 -27.83
C GLU A 62 -30.90 -25.08 -27.78
N LYS A 63 -31.42 -25.93 -28.67
CA LYS A 63 -31.09 -27.37 -28.70
C LYS A 63 -29.85 -27.62 -29.59
N GLY A 64 -28.65 -27.52 -29.03
CA GLY A 64 -27.42 -27.87 -29.76
C GLY A 64 -26.16 -27.88 -28.90
N ARG A 65 -25.11 -28.59 -29.36
CA ARG A 65 -23.82 -28.68 -28.65
C ARG A 65 -23.17 -27.30 -28.43
N LEU A 66 -23.24 -26.41 -29.42
CA LEU A 66 -22.68 -25.05 -29.30
C LEU A 66 -23.45 -24.20 -28.28
N SER A 67 -24.79 -24.26 -28.26
CA SER A 67 -25.60 -23.57 -27.24
C SER A 67 -25.34 -24.11 -25.84
N LEU A 68 -25.17 -25.44 -25.68
CA LEU A 68 -24.82 -26.03 -24.38
C LEU A 68 -23.45 -25.53 -23.88
N ILE A 69 -22.44 -25.50 -24.75
CA ILE A 69 -21.10 -24.96 -24.43
C ILE A 69 -21.19 -23.47 -24.08
N ALA A 70 -21.87 -22.66 -24.88
CA ALA A 70 -22.06 -21.24 -24.61
C ALA A 70 -22.81 -20.98 -23.29
N CYS A 71 -23.83 -21.77 -22.98
CA CYS A 71 -24.59 -21.69 -21.74
C CYS A 71 -23.72 -22.06 -20.51
N VAL A 72 -22.87 -23.09 -20.61
CA VAL A 72 -21.88 -23.43 -19.57
C VAL A 72 -20.86 -22.29 -19.38
N VAL A 73 -20.26 -21.78 -20.46
CA VAL A 73 -19.29 -20.67 -20.41
C VAL A 73 -19.92 -19.40 -19.83
N GLY A 74 -21.16 -19.06 -20.25
CA GLY A 74 -21.91 -17.94 -19.69
C GLY A 74 -22.27 -18.12 -18.21
N SER A 75 -22.54 -19.36 -17.77
CA SER A 75 -22.82 -19.66 -16.36
C SER A 75 -21.57 -19.53 -15.49
N LEU A 76 -20.42 -19.99 -15.99
CA LEU A 76 -19.12 -19.79 -15.33
C LEU A 76 -18.76 -18.31 -15.25
N LEU A 77 -18.95 -17.55 -16.34
CA LEU A 77 -18.76 -16.10 -16.37
C LEU A 77 -19.65 -15.39 -15.34
N THR A 78 -20.94 -15.75 -15.24
CA THR A 78 -21.82 -15.23 -14.18
C THR A 78 -21.24 -15.48 -12.78
N VAL A 79 -20.80 -16.71 -12.47
CA VAL A 79 -20.28 -17.03 -11.13
C VAL A 79 -19.03 -16.21 -10.80
N VAL A 80 -18.10 -16.08 -11.76
CA VAL A 80 -16.89 -15.25 -11.63
C VAL A 80 -17.23 -13.77 -11.43
N VAL A 81 -18.14 -13.22 -12.24
CA VAL A 81 -18.59 -11.82 -12.16
C VAL A 81 -19.35 -11.52 -10.87
N VAL A 82 -20.18 -12.46 -10.38
CA VAL A 82 -20.89 -12.31 -9.10
C VAL A 82 -19.91 -12.34 -7.93
N GLY A 83 -18.96 -13.26 -7.92
CA GLY A 83 -17.90 -13.32 -6.90
C GLY A 83 -17.09 -12.03 -6.88
N ALA A 84 -16.60 -11.59 -8.03
CA ALA A 84 -15.79 -10.38 -8.16
C ALA A 84 -16.56 -9.10 -7.77
N ALA A 85 -17.82 -8.98 -8.19
CA ALA A 85 -18.65 -7.85 -7.77
C ALA A 85 -18.88 -7.85 -6.26
N SER A 86 -19.06 -9.03 -5.64
CA SER A 86 -19.19 -9.16 -4.18
C SER A 86 -17.90 -8.74 -3.47
N SER A 87 -16.73 -9.07 -4.02
CA SER A 87 -15.42 -8.58 -3.56
C SER A 87 -15.29 -7.06 -3.68
N THR A 88 -15.63 -6.47 -4.82
CA THR A 88 -15.57 -5.00 -5.02
C THR A 88 -16.52 -4.26 -4.07
N LEU A 89 -17.77 -4.73 -3.93
CA LEU A 89 -18.74 -4.14 -3.01
C LEU A 89 -18.28 -4.23 -1.54
N GLY A 90 -17.77 -5.39 -1.13
CA GLY A 90 -17.29 -5.60 0.24
C GLY A 90 -16.03 -4.80 0.56
N PHE A 91 -15.07 -4.73 -0.37
CA PHE A 91 -13.86 -3.93 -0.23
C PHE A 91 -14.15 -2.44 -0.14
N PHE A 92 -15.05 -1.93 -1.00
CA PHE A 92 -15.49 -0.54 -0.96
C PHE A 92 -16.21 -0.18 0.36
N TYR A 93 -17.00 -1.11 0.92
CA TYR A 93 -17.68 -0.89 2.20
C TYR A 93 -16.71 -0.70 3.38
N GLU A 94 -15.66 -1.52 3.47
CA GLU A 94 -14.66 -1.39 4.55
C GLU A 94 -13.71 -0.21 4.30
N THR A 95 -13.13 -0.09 3.09
CA THR A 95 -12.03 0.85 2.80
C THR A 95 -12.46 2.20 2.23
N GLY A 96 -13.60 2.30 1.54
CA GLY A 96 -13.96 3.45 0.70
C GLY A 96 -13.17 3.56 -0.62
N SER A 97 -12.33 2.58 -0.96
CA SER A 97 -11.49 2.53 -2.16
C SER A 97 -12.03 1.60 -3.25
N GLU A 98 -11.43 1.65 -4.44
CA GLU A 98 -11.62 0.66 -5.49
C GLU A 98 -10.77 -0.59 -5.20
N LEU A 99 -11.20 -1.77 -5.64
CA LEU A 99 -10.40 -3.00 -5.55
C LEU A 99 -9.55 -3.11 -6.82
N GLU A 100 -8.28 -2.68 -6.79
CA GLU A 100 -7.37 -2.84 -7.93
C GLU A 100 -7.00 -4.33 -8.14
N TRP A 101 -7.41 -4.87 -9.30
CA TRP A 101 -7.40 -6.32 -9.57
C TRP A 101 -6.01 -6.92 -9.81
N HIS A 102 -5.02 -6.12 -10.23
CA HIS A 102 -3.64 -6.57 -10.39
C HIS A 102 -3.02 -6.94 -9.02
N SER A 103 -3.16 -6.06 -8.01
CA SER A 103 -2.76 -6.34 -6.64
C SER A 103 -3.49 -7.57 -6.08
N ALA A 104 -4.81 -7.66 -6.28
CA ALA A 104 -5.65 -8.74 -5.72
C ALA A 104 -5.17 -10.16 -6.07
N ALA A 105 -4.64 -10.39 -7.28
CA ALA A 105 -4.06 -11.68 -7.65
C ALA A 105 -2.82 -12.04 -6.81
N THR A 106 -1.99 -11.05 -6.51
CA THR A 106 -0.72 -11.21 -5.77
C THR A 106 -0.93 -11.36 -4.25
N PHE A 107 -2.12 -11.07 -3.73
CA PHE A 107 -2.53 -11.40 -2.35
C PHE A 107 -3.15 -12.81 -2.23
N ALA A 108 -3.63 -13.41 -3.32
CA ALA A 108 -4.37 -14.69 -3.24
C ALA A 108 -3.49 -15.92 -2.95
N PHE A 109 -2.19 -15.85 -3.26
CA PHE A 109 -1.27 -17.01 -3.18
C PHE A 109 -0.43 -17.07 -1.90
N GLU A 110 -0.30 -15.96 -1.16
CA GLU A 110 0.41 -15.91 0.13
C GLU A 110 -0.56 -16.29 1.27
N LYS A 111 -0.11 -17.10 2.24
CA LYS A 111 -0.99 -17.63 3.30
C LYS A 111 -1.49 -16.52 4.22
N GLU A 112 -0.60 -15.61 4.59
CA GLU A 112 -0.85 -14.52 5.53
C GLU A 112 -1.74 -13.45 4.87
N ALA A 113 -1.50 -13.17 3.58
CA ALA A 113 -2.37 -12.33 2.76
C ALA A 113 -3.79 -12.90 2.61
N ARG A 114 -3.95 -14.23 2.54
CA ARG A 114 -5.28 -14.86 2.60
C ARG A 114 -5.98 -14.67 3.93
N ASP A 115 -5.27 -14.61 5.05
CA ASP A 115 -5.89 -14.35 6.36
C ASP A 115 -6.38 -12.88 6.45
N VAL A 116 -5.67 -11.93 5.80
CA VAL A 116 -6.19 -10.56 5.57
C VAL A 116 -7.46 -10.59 4.73
N LEU A 117 -7.47 -11.29 3.58
CA LEU A 117 -8.65 -11.41 2.71
C LEU A 117 -9.85 -12.07 3.42
N LEU A 118 -9.60 -13.05 4.30
CA LEU A 118 -10.65 -13.71 5.10
C LEU A 118 -11.25 -12.80 6.17
N SER A 119 -10.52 -11.78 6.66
CA SER A 119 -11.12 -10.78 7.56
C SER A 119 -12.24 -9.98 6.87
N GLY A 120 -12.15 -9.77 5.56
CA GLY A 120 -13.18 -9.16 4.72
C GLY A 120 -14.34 -10.08 4.28
N LEU A 121 -14.43 -11.32 4.78
CA LEU A 121 -15.43 -12.29 4.29
C LEU A 121 -16.89 -11.88 4.61
N LEU A 122 -17.12 -11.19 5.73
CA LEU A 122 -18.47 -10.74 6.13
C LEU A 122 -19.09 -9.71 5.16
N PRO A 123 -18.45 -8.56 4.85
CA PRO A 123 -19.01 -7.59 3.89
C PRO A 123 -19.11 -8.16 2.47
N VAL A 124 -18.20 -9.07 2.08
CA VAL A 124 -18.26 -9.76 0.76
C VAL A 124 -19.44 -10.73 0.69
N THR A 125 -19.70 -11.54 1.73
CA THR A 125 -20.86 -12.44 1.75
C THR A 125 -22.20 -11.68 1.85
N ALA A 126 -22.25 -10.60 2.61
CA ALA A 126 -23.42 -9.69 2.62
C ALA A 126 -23.67 -9.09 1.22
N SER A 127 -22.61 -8.67 0.52
CA SER A 127 -22.68 -8.15 -0.85
C SER A 127 -23.19 -9.20 -1.86
N ALA A 128 -22.73 -10.45 -1.73
CA ALA A 128 -23.22 -11.56 -2.56
C ALA A 128 -24.72 -11.81 -2.36
N LEU A 129 -25.18 -11.82 -1.10
CA LEU A 129 -26.61 -11.98 -0.77
C LEU A 129 -27.46 -10.81 -1.31
N PHE A 130 -26.94 -9.58 -1.25
CA PHE A 130 -27.60 -8.41 -1.82
C PHE A 130 -27.74 -8.50 -3.35
N ILE A 131 -26.64 -8.82 -4.06
CA ILE A 131 -26.63 -9.05 -5.52
C ILE A 131 -27.68 -10.12 -5.91
N LEU A 132 -27.67 -11.27 -5.22
CA LEU A 132 -28.58 -12.37 -5.52
C LEU A 132 -30.05 -12.04 -5.20
N SER A 133 -30.31 -11.26 -4.14
CA SER A 133 -31.65 -10.78 -3.81
C SER A 133 -32.21 -9.83 -4.87
N VAL A 134 -31.40 -8.87 -5.34
CA VAL A 134 -31.79 -7.94 -6.42
C VAL A 134 -31.99 -8.69 -7.74
N ALA A 135 -31.12 -9.67 -8.04
CA ALA A 135 -31.27 -10.53 -9.21
C ALA A 135 -32.58 -11.34 -9.17
N TRP A 136 -32.93 -11.92 -8.01
CA TRP A 136 -34.15 -12.71 -7.81
C TRP A 136 -35.43 -11.93 -8.15
N PHE A 137 -35.55 -10.68 -7.72
CA PHE A 137 -36.73 -9.86 -8.04
C PHE A 137 -36.74 -9.30 -9.47
N THR A 138 -35.59 -9.20 -10.14
CA THR A 138 -35.48 -8.57 -11.46
C THR A 138 -35.41 -9.54 -12.65
N HIS A 139 -35.25 -10.85 -12.39
CA HIS A 139 -34.79 -11.78 -13.43
C HIS A 139 -35.66 -11.89 -14.68
N GLN A 140 -36.99 -11.95 -14.55
CA GLN A 140 -37.90 -12.00 -15.70
C GLN A 140 -37.85 -10.70 -16.52
N ILE A 141 -37.76 -9.56 -15.84
CA ILE A 141 -37.78 -8.23 -16.46
C ILE A 141 -36.52 -8.03 -17.31
N LEU A 142 -35.34 -8.28 -16.71
CA LEU A 142 -34.05 -8.12 -17.40
C LEU A 142 -33.90 -9.13 -18.55
N TYR A 143 -34.17 -10.41 -18.31
CA TYR A 143 -34.03 -11.47 -19.32
C TYR A 143 -34.96 -11.28 -20.52
N LYS A 144 -36.16 -10.73 -20.31
CA LYS A 144 -37.07 -10.34 -21.39
C LYS A 144 -36.60 -9.07 -22.10
N ALA A 145 -36.37 -7.97 -21.38
CA ALA A 145 -36.08 -6.67 -22.00
C ALA A 145 -34.83 -6.67 -22.89
N VAL A 146 -33.75 -7.35 -22.48
CA VAL A 146 -32.54 -7.49 -23.31
C VAL A 146 -32.77 -8.48 -24.48
N GLY A 147 -33.65 -9.47 -24.31
CA GLY A 147 -34.08 -10.35 -25.40
C GLY A 147 -34.84 -9.59 -26.49
N ASP A 148 -35.85 -8.82 -26.10
CA ASP A 148 -36.67 -7.99 -26.98
C ASP A 148 -35.79 -6.94 -27.73
N PHE A 149 -34.82 -6.33 -27.03
CA PHE A 149 -33.83 -5.44 -27.64
C PHE A 149 -32.98 -6.13 -28.71
N LEU A 150 -32.44 -7.33 -28.43
CA LEU A 150 -31.59 -8.06 -29.38
C LEU A 150 -32.36 -8.51 -30.63
N ILE A 151 -33.66 -8.84 -30.48
CA ILE A 151 -34.55 -9.12 -31.60
C ILE A 151 -34.73 -7.87 -32.48
N GLU A 152 -35.08 -6.73 -31.86
CA GLU A 152 -35.21 -5.43 -32.54
C GLU A 152 -33.92 -4.99 -33.25
N ALA A 153 -32.76 -5.18 -32.62
CA ALA A 153 -31.45 -4.88 -33.21
C ALA A 153 -31.15 -5.81 -34.40
N GLY A 154 -31.42 -7.11 -34.27
CA GLY A 154 -31.29 -8.09 -35.34
C GLY A 154 -32.11 -7.75 -36.58
N TYR A 155 -33.38 -7.37 -36.41
CA TYR A 155 -34.21 -6.90 -37.52
C TYR A 155 -33.64 -5.63 -38.19
N CYS A 156 -33.09 -4.70 -37.42
CA CYS A 156 -32.46 -3.49 -37.99
C CYS A 156 -31.22 -3.84 -38.83
N VAL A 157 -30.37 -4.78 -38.37
CA VAL A 157 -29.19 -5.25 -39.11
C VAL A 157 -29.62 -6.00 -40.39
N VAL A 158 -30.56 -6.93 -40.30
CA VAL A 158 -31.08 -7.67 -41.47
C VAL A 158 -31.72 -6.70 -42.48
N TYR A 159 -32.46 -5.68 -42.04
CA TYR A 159 -33.06 -4.68 -42.91
C TYR A 159 -32.01 -3.79 -43.60
N ALA A 160 -30.96 -3.37 -42.88
CA ALA A 160 -29.84 -2.63 -43.46
C ALA A 160 -29.08 -3.48 -44.49
N CYS A 161 -28.82 -4.76 -44.17
CA CYS A 161 -28.25 -5.71 -45.12
C CYS A 161 -29.14 -5.91 -46.35
N LYS A 162 -30.47 -6.02 -46.20
CA LYS A 162 -31.43 -6.07 -47.33
C LYS A 162 -31.41 -4.79 -48.20
N GLN A 163 -30.99 -3.63 -47.68
CA GLN A 163 -30.81 -2.40 -48.49
C GLN A 163 -29.46 -2.31 -49.21
N PHE A 164 -28.36 -2.74 -48.57
CA PHE A 164 -27.02 -2.71 -49.18
C PHE A 164 -26.78 -3.89 -50.14
N LEU A 165 -27.28 -5.08 -49.83
CA LEU A 165 -27.15 -6.29 -50.67
C LEU A 165 -28.27 -6.37 -51.72
N LYS A 166 -28.15 -5.59 -52.79
CA LYS A 166 -29.01 -5.71 -53.99
C LYS A 166 -28.74 -6.99 -54.80
N SER A 167 -28.92 -8.18 -54.20
CA SER A 167 -29.12 -9.42 -54.98
C SER A 167 -29.81 -10.55 -54.20
N ARG A 168 -31.02 -10.88 -54.64
CA ARG A 168 -31.53 -12.24 -54.94
C ARG A 168 -31.26 -13.43 -54.00
N GLN A 169 -31.06 -13.25 -52.69
CA GLN A 169 -30.99 -14.38 -51.72
C GLN A 169 -31.77 -14.13 -50.42
N VAL A 170 -32.98 -13.57 -50.56
CA VAL A 170 -33.77 -13.04 -49.43
C VAL A 170 -34.73 -14.06 -48.78
N HIS A 171 -35.12 -15.14 -49.48
CA HIS A 171 -36.13 -16.07 -48.97
C HIS A 171 -35.65 -17.06 -47.90
N ASP A 172 -34.38 -17.44 -47.89
CA ASP A 172 -33.85 -18.38 -46.87
C ASP A 172 -33.72 -17.68 -45.50
N VAL A 173 -33.21 -16.45 -45.50
CA VAL A 173 -33.06 -15.61 -44.29
C VAL A 173 -34.40 -15.34 -43.60
N GLU A 174 -35.52 -15.36 -44.34
CA GLU A 174 -36.85 -15.15 -43.79
C GLU A 174 -37.29 -16.35 -42.94
N LYS A 175 -37.00 -17.58 -43.38
CA LYS A 175 -37.22 -18.81 -42.59
C LYS A 175 -36.32 -18.85 -41.35
N ASP A 176 -35.06 -18.47 -41.47
CA ASP A 176 -34.13 -18.46 -40.34
C ASP A 176 -34.51 -17.41 -39.29
N ALA A 177 -35.04 -16.25 -39.72
CA ALA A 177 -35.58 -15.23 -38.83
C ALA A 177 -36.86 -15.69 -38.11
N GLU A 178 -37.80 -16.34 -38.80
CA GLU A 178 -39.01 -16.88 -38.17
C GLU A 178 -38.72 -18.10 -37.28
N SER A 179 -37.76 -18.95 -37.65
CA SER A 179 -37.24 -20.03 -36.79
C SER A 179 -36.61 -19.47 -35.51
N SER A 180 -35.76 -18.43 -35.63
CA SER A 180 -35.20 -17.71 -34.48
C SER A 180 -36.28 -17.09 -33.59
N ARG A 181 -37.35 -16.57 -34.20
CA ARG A 181 -38.53 -16.02 -33.49
C ARG A 181 -39.30 -17.10 -32.72
N SER A 182 -39.44 -18.31 -33.29
CA SER A 182 -40.01 -19.47 -32.60
C SER A 182 -39.14 -19.94 -31.43
N MET A 183 -37.83 -20.10 -31.64
CA MET A 183 -36.90 -20.57 -30.61
C MET A 183 -36.75 -19.60 -29.42
N LEU A 184 -36.98 -18.30 -29.63
CA LEU A 184 -36.96 -17.30 -28.56
C LEU A 184 -38.27 -17.19 -27.76
N HIS A 185 -39.39 -17.73 -28.27
CA HIS A 185 -40.71 -17.55 -27.66
C HIS A 185 -41.22 -18.75 -26.83
N ASN A 186 -40.73 -19.97 -27.09
CA ASN A 186 -41.18 -21.19 -26.40
C ASN A 186 -40.53 -21.33 -25.00
N GLY A 187 -40.86 -20.40 -24.12
CA GLY A 187 -40.53 -20.41 -22.69
C GLY A 187 -41.65 -20.95 -21.80
N GLU A 188 -42.90 -20.91 -22.25
CA GLU A 188 -44.08 -21.36 -21.50
C GLU A 188 -44.39 -22.85 -21.77
N GLY A 189 -45.15 -23.48 -20.87
CA GLY A 189 -45.01 -24.92 -20.60
C GLY A 189 -45.95 -25.87 -21.36
N GLU A 190 -45.48 -27.11 -21.53
CA GLU A 190 -46.28 -28.28 -21.93
C GLU A 190 -45.91 -29.46 -21.01
N ASP A 191 -46.62 -29.60 -19.88
CA ASP A 191 -46.64 -30.82 -19.08
C ASP A 191 -47.91 -31.61 -19.41
N ASN A 192 -47.81 -32.62 -20.30
CA ASN A 192 -48.64 -33.84 -20.22
C ASN A 192 -48.27 -34.89 -21.27
N ASN A 193 -47.61 -35.97 -20.82
CA ASN A 193 -47.73 -37.31 -21.40
C ASN A 193 -47.08 -38.32 -20.43
N GLY A 194 -47.70 -39.40 -20.00
CA GLY A 194 -49.09 -39.84 -20.21
C GLY A 194 -49.22 -41.32 -19.82
N GLN A 195 -50.30 -41.74 -19.17
CA GLN A 195 -50.48 -43.14 -18.78
C GLN A 195 -51.95 -43.58 -18.71
N GLN A 196 -52.32 -44.45 -19.64
CA GLN A 196 -53.47 -45.37 -19.61
C GLN A 196 -53.15 -46.57 -18.67
N PRO A 197 -54.10 -47.45 -18.27
CA PRO A 197 -55.21 -47.96 -19.11
C PRO A 197 -56.55 -48.29 -18.42
N ASN A 198 -57.43 -48.93 -19.22
CA ASN A 198 -58.64 -49.71 -18.90
C ASN A 198 -60.01 -48.99 -18.91
N ALA A 199 -61.03 -49.79 -19.19
CA ALA A 199 -62.44 -49.49 -19.52
C ALA A 199 -63.34 -50.54 -18.79
N PRO A 200 -64.67 -50.71 -19.01
CA PRO A 200 -65.61 -50.03 -19.94
C PRO A 200 -66.99 -49.66 -19.30
N ALA A 201 -68.00 -49.38 -20.16
CA ALA A 201 -69.47 -49.39 -19.88
C ALA A 201 -70.02 -48.26 -18.97
N ASP A 202 -71.32 -47.87 -18.99
CA ASP A 202 -72.42 -47.98 -19.99
C ASP A 202 -73.60 -47.04 -19.56
N ILE A 203 -74.60 -46.84 -20.44
CA ILE A 203 -76.01 -46.47 -20.16
C ILE A 203 -76.38 -45.00 -19.78
N ASP A 204 -77.65 -44.68 -20.09
CA ASP A 204 -78.56 -43.52 -19.93
C ASP A 204 -78.48 -42.74 -18.57
N SER A 205 -79.23 -41.66 -18.25
CA SER A 205 -80.49 -41.04 -18.71
C SER A 205 -80.55 -39.57 -18.21
N ASP A 206 -80.95 -38.54 -18.97
CA ASP A 206 -82.33 -38.04 -19.25
C ASP A 206 -82.85 -36.97 -18.24
N ASP A 207 -83.76 -36.07 -18.69
CA ASP A 207 -84.51 -35.03 -17.91
C ASP A 207 -83.71 -33.93 -17.14
N SER A 208 -84.28 -32.82 -16.61
CA SER A 208 -85.37 -31.85 -16.98
C SER A 208 -85.36 -30.70 -15.93
N ASP A 209 -85.95 -29.50 -16.03
CA ASP A 209 -86.29 -28.52 -17.11
C ASP A 209 -86.49 -27.13 -16.39
N ASP A 210 -87.12 -26.14 -17.03
CA ASP A 210 -88.01 -25.08 -16.47
C ASP A 210 -87.57 -23.59 -16.53
N TRP A 211 -88.04 -22.94 -17.60
CA TRP A 211 -88.72 -21.62 -17.74
C TRP A 211 -88.53 -20.44 -16.75
N GLY A 212 -88.57 -19.20 -17.30
CA GLY A 212 -88.63 -17.94 -16.52
C GLY A 212 -88.70 -16.62 -17.32
N ASN A 213 -89.77 -16.38 -18.08
CA ASN A 213 -90.02 -15.20 -18.96
C ASN A 213 -90.86 -14.09 -18.25
N PRO A 214 -91.12 -12.87 -18.83
CA PRO A 214 -90.37 -11.99 -19.75
C PRO A 214 -90.42 -10.47 -19.25
N PRO A 215 -90.48 -9.38 -20.08
CA PRO A 215 -90.20 -7.97 -19.65
C PRO A 215 -91.41 -6.98 -19.64
N GLU A 216 -91.20 -5.67 -19.37
CA GLU A 216 -91.89 -4.59 -20.12
C GLU A 216 -91.29 -3.14 -20.07
N LEU A 217 -91.52 -2.44 -21.19
CA LEU A 217 -91.62 -1.00 -21.54
C LEU A 217 -91.36 0.16 -20.54
N ARG A 218 -90.63 1.20 -21.03
CA ARG A 218 -91.26 2.51 -21.34
C ARG A 218 -90.46 3.40 -22.33
N GLU A 219 -91.16 4.10 -23.23
CA GLU A 219 -90.61 5.19 -24.06
C GLU A 219 -90.50 6.52 -23.24
N THR A 220 -89.85 7.62 -23.66
CA THR A 220 -90.29 8.48 -24.79
C THR A 220 -89.23 9.41 -25.41
N LYS A 221 -89.07 9.26 -26.74
CA LYS A 221 -89.23 10.31 -27.78
C LYS A 221 -88.57 11.70 -27.59
N SER A 222 -87.63 11.99 -28.49
CA SER A 222 -87.75 13.16 -29.39
C SER A 222 -87.18 12.82 -30.77
N SER A 223 -87.72 13.41 -31.83
CA SER A 223 -87.29 13.09 -33.21
C SER A 223 -87.48 14.27 -34.18
N ARG A 224 -86.48 14.49 -35.05
CA ARG A 224 -86.68 15.02 -36.40
C ARG A 224 -85.48 14.68 -37.29
N SER A 225 -85.71 14.71 -38.59
CA SER A 225 -84.89 14.04 -39.61
C SER A 225 -84.33 15.03 -40.67
N SER A 226 -83.71 14.47 -41.72
CA SER A 226 -83.31 15.13 -42.98
C SER A 226 -81.86 15.65 -43.08
N SER A 227 -81.00 14.73 -43.55
CA SER A 227 -79.95 14.92 -44.56
C SER A 227 -79.38 16.33 -44.86
N ARG A 228 -78.06 16.46 -44.70
CA ARG A 228 -77.18 16.89 -45.82
C ARG A 228 -75.73 16.45 -45.61
N SER A 229 -75.03 16.20 -46.72
CA SER A 229 -73.62 15.81 -46.73
C SER A 229 -72.69 17.00 -46.48
N ARG A 230 -71.60 16.77 -45.72
CA ARG A 230 -70.40 17.61 -45.71
C ARG A 230 -69.15 16.75 -45.42
N SER A 231 -68.00 17.25 -45.87
CA SER A 231 -66.71 16.55 -45.91
C SER A 231 -66.10 16.30 -44.52
N PRO A 232 -65.25 15.26 -44.36
CA PRO A 232 -64.57 15.00 -43.10
C PRO A 232 -63.52 16.08 -42.79
N GLN A 233 -63.51 16.59 -41.56
CA GLN A 233 -62.36 17.32 -41.02
C GLN A 233 -61.39 16.32 -40.38
N SER A 234 -60.14 16.32 -40.85
CA SER A 234 -59.07 15.50 -40.27
C SER A 234 -58.61 16.07 -38.94
N GLN A 235 -58.85 15.37 -37.84
CA GLN A 235 -58.13 15.64 -36.58
C GLN A 235 -56.68 15.17 -36.73
N SER A 236 -55.76 16.12 -36.80
CA SER A 236 -54.33 15.86 -36.91
C SER A 236 -53.77 15.25 -35.62
N ARG A 237 -53.51 13.94 -35.62
CA ARG A 237 -52.61 13.34 -34.63
C ARG A 237 -51.22 13.96 -34.78
N PRO A 238 -50.53 14.37 -33.69
CA PRO A 238 -49.16 14.84 -33.77
C PRO A 238 -48.26 13.74 -34.34
N SER A 239 -47.38 14.09 -35.27
CA SER A 239 -46.50 13.13 -35.94
C SER A 239 -45.50 12.54 -34.95
N ARG A 240 -45.70 11.29 -34.54
CA ARG A 240 -44.67 10.53 -33.81
C ARG A 240 -43.41 10.46 -34.69
N VAL A 241 -42.29 10.95 -34.17
CA VAL A 241 -40.98 10.84 -34.84
C VAL A 241 -40.70 9.35 -35.11
N PRO A 242 -40.31 8.95 -36.34
CA PRO A 242 -39.98 7.57 -36.64
C PRO A 242 -38.91 7.04 -35.69
N SER A 243 -39.15 5.88 -35.06
CA SER A 243 -38.30 5.32 -34.00
C SER A 243 -36.84 5.16 -34.43
N TRP A 244 -36.60 4.87 -35.71
CA TRP A 244 -35.25 4.78 -36.29
C TRP A 244 -34.47 6.10 -36.21
N ARG A 245 -35.12 7.27 -36.31
CA ARG A 245 -34.45 8.57 -36.18
C ARG A 245 -33.99 8.83 -34.76
N LEU A 246 -34.78 8.41 -33.76
CA LEU A 246 -34.39 8.51 -32.35
C LEU A 246 -33.27 7.53 -32.01
N LYS A 247 -33.35 6.28 -32.48
CA LYS A 247 -32.25 5.29 -32.37
C LYS A 247 -30.96 5.81 -33.02
N ALA A 248 -31.04 6.38 -34.24
CA ALA A 248 -29.90 6.95 -34.95
C ALA A 248 -29.32 8.20 -34.26
N ALA A 249 -30.15 9.09 -33.73
CA ALA A 249 -29.71 10.26 -32.97
C ALA A 249 -29.01 9.86 -31.66
N ALA A 250 -29.51 8.84 -30.95
CA ALA A 250 -28.87 8.30 -29.76
C ALA A 250 -27.51 7.64 -30.06
N LEU A 251 -27.41 6.85 -31.15
CA LEU A 251 -26.14 6.28 -31.61
C LEU A 251 -25.14 7.36 -32.06
N GLY A 252 -25.62 8.40 -32.77
CA GLY A 252 -24.81 9.55 -33.15
C GLY A 252 -24.30 10.35 -31.95
N PHE A 253 -25.16 10.55 -30.93
CA PHE A 253 -24.75 11.15 -29.66
C PHE A 253 -23.72 10.31 -28.92
N LEU A 254 -23.92 8.99 -28.82
CA LEU A 254 -22.94 8.08 -28.18
C LEU A 254 -21.58 8.11 -28.89
N ALA A 255 -21.57 8.08 -30.23
CA ALA A 255 -20.33 8.18 -31.01
C ALA A 255 -19.65 9.55 -30.82
N PHE A 256 -20.40 10.65 -30.88
CA PHE A 256 -19.89 12.00 -30.67
C PHE A 256 -19.34 12.20 -29.25
N ALA A 257 -20.06 11.70 -28.24
CA ALA A 257 -19.63 11.73 -26.85
C ALA A 257 -18.34 10.90 -26.67
N MET A 258 -18.26 9.68 -27.19
CA MET A 258 -17.02 8.88 -27.16
C MET A 258 -15.83 9.57 -27.83
N ILE A 259 -16.04 10.32 -28.91
CA ILE A 259 -14.97 11.04 -29.64
C ILE A 259 -14.48 12.29 -28.88
N LEU A 260 -15.35 13.00 -28.16
CA LEU A 260 -14.98 14.19 -27.39
C LEU A 260 -14.54 13.89 -25.94
N ARG A 261 -14.71 12.65 -25.49
CA ARG A 261 -14.43 12.23 -24.12
C ARG A 261 -12.92 12.33 -23.81
N PRO A 262 -12.51 13.03 -22.74
CA PRO A 262 -11.12 12.96 -22.28
C PRO A 262 -10.77 11.55 -21.81
N HIS A 263 -9.58 11.04 -22.13
CA HIS A 263 -9.17 9.69 -21.71
C HIS A 263 -9.22 9.50 -20.18
N LYS A 264 -8.57 10.38 -19.42
CA LYS A 264 -8.55 10.32 -17.95
C LYS A 264 -9.64 11.21 -17.34
N PRO A 265 -10.44 10.72 -16.36
CA PRO A 265 -10.55 9.33 -15.88
C PRO A 265 -11.59 8.49 -16.66
N PHE A 266 -12.22 9.05 -17.70
CA PHE A 266 -13.45 8.51 -18.26
C PHE A 266 -13.30 7.12 -18.92
N ASP A 267 -12.12 6.77 -19.40
CA ASP A 267 -11.83 5.45 -19.96
C ASP A 267 -11.76 4.39 -18.84
N HIS A 268 -11.06 4.68 -17.72
CA HIS A 268 -11.09 3.84 -16.50
C HIS A 268 -12.51 3.66 -15.99
N MET A 269 -13.24 4.77 -15.81
CA MET A 269 -14.67 4.76 -15.41
C MET A 269 -15.58 3.98 -16.38
N SER A 270 -15.11 3.66 -17.60
CA SER A 270 -15.83 2.83 -18.57
C SER A 270 -15.47 1.34 -18.51
N VAL A 271 -14.35 0.95 -17.92
CA VAL A 271 -13.93 -0.46 -17.85
C VAL A 271 -15.02 -1.33 -17.23
N THR A 272 -15.38 -2.42 -17.90
CA THR A 272 -16.36 -3.40 -17.42
C THR A 272 -15.64 -4.44 -16.56
N LEU A 273 -16.30 -4.92 -15.49
CA LEU A 273 -15.65 -5.79 -14.49
C LEU A 273 -14.89 -7.00 -15.09
N PRO A 274 -15.40 -7.75 -16.09
CA PRO A 274 -14.67 -8.87 -16.68
C PRO A 274 -13.37 -8.47 -17.37
N VAL A 275 -13.21 -7.20 -17.78
CA VAL A 275 -11.98 -6.66 -18.37
C VAL A 275 -11.02 -6.20 -17.28
N ALA A 276 -11.49 -5.53 -16.23
CA ALA A 276 -10.64 -5.21 -15.07
C ALA A 276 -10.10 -6.49 -14.39
N MET A 277 -10.91 -7.55 -14.35
CA MET A 277 -10.47 -8.87 -13.87
C MET A 277 -9.43 -9.55 -14.79
N LEU A 278 -9.26 -9.13 -16.05
CA LEU A 278 -8.15 -9.63 -16.85
C LEU A 278 -6.82 -9.20 -16.27
N ASP A 279 -6.76 -8.10 -15.49
CA ASP A 279 -5.52 -7.66 -14.86
C ASP A 279 -5.07 -8.56 -13.69
N MET A 280 -5.93 -9.47 -13.20
CA MET A 280 -5.48 -10.61 -12.38
C MET A 280 -4.65 -11.63 -13.17
N PHE A 281 -4.89 -11.72 -14.48
CA PHE A 281 -4.26 -12.67 -15.41
C PHE A 281 -3.22 -11.99 -16.33
N SER A 282 -3.20 -10.66 -16.35
CA SER A 282 -2.06 -9.81 -16.70
C SER A 282 -0.93 -10.02 -15.68
N PHE A 283 -0.40 -11.25 -15.62
CA PHE A 283 0.89 -11.55 -15.02
C PHE A 283 2.00 -10.87 -15.85
N SER A 284 2.10 -9.56 -15.72
CA SER A 284 3.38 -8.91 -15.49
C SER A 284 3.98 -9.45 -14.19
N GLY A 285 4.46 -10.70 -14.24
CA GLY A 285 5.68 -11.04 -13.52
C GLY A 285 6.80 -10.06 -13.92
N PRO A 286 7.84 -9.90 -13.09
CA PRO A 286 8.75 -8.75 -13.07
C PRO A 286 9.10 -8.24 -14.48
N PRO A 287 8.76 -6.96 -14.78
CA PRO A 287 8.06 -6.53 -15.99
C PRO A 287 8.60 -7.09 -17.31
N ARG A 288 8.21 -8.34 -17.59
CA ARG A 288 8.54 -9.16 -18.77
C ARG A 288 9.99 -9.00 -19.29
N HIS A 289 10.95 -8.82 -18.36
CA HIS A 289 12.34 -8.41 -18.59
C HIS A 289 12.56 -7.56 -19.85
N SER A 290 11.82 -6.46 -19.98
CA SER A 290 12.31 -5.38 -20.84
C SER A 290 13.57 -4.82 -20.18
N CYS A 291 14.74 -4.94 -20.81
CA CYS A 291 16.01 -4.43 -20.28
C CYS A 291 16.04 -2.87 -20.31
N MET A 292 15.00 -2.17 -19.83
CA MET A 292 14.99 -0.72 -19.69
C MET A 292 15.92 -0.28 -18.56
N GLY A 293 16.19 -1.14 -17.57
CA GLY A 293 17.25 -0.94 -16.58
C GLY A 293 18.67 -1.30 -17.05
N ALA A 294 18.86 -2.07 -18.13
CA ALA A 294 20.18 -2.65 -18.47
C ALA A 294 20.66 -2.44 -19.93
N GLY A 295 19.74 -2.31 -20.90
CA GLY A 295 20.07 -1.96 -22.30
C GLY A 295 20.32 -0.47 -22.50
N HIS A 296 19.77 0.37 -21.61
CA HIS A 296 20.04 1.80 -21.55
C HIS A 296 20.20 2.27 -20.10
N HIS A 297 21.41 2.14 -19.55
CA HIS A 297 21.90 3.10 -18.54
C HIS A 297 22.12 4.47 -19.20
N GLY A 298 21.05 5.06 -19.74
CA GLY A 298 21.03 6.47 -20.09
C GLY A 298 21.12 7.28 -18.79
N LEU A 299 21.98 8.30 -18.78
CA LEU A 299 22.24 9.12 -17.60
C LEU A 299 20.91 9.61 -16.99
N ASN A 300 20.66 9.28 -15.72
CA ASN A 300 19.53 9.80 -14.97
C ASN A 300 19.85 11.25 -14.56
N ASN A 301 19.91 12.15 -15.55
CA ASN A 301 20.36 13.52 -15.36
C ASN A 301 19.47 14.27 -14.37
N TRP A 302 20.11 14.93 -13.41
CA TRP A 302 19.43 15.80 -12.44
C TRP A 302 18.68 16.93 -13.18
N PRO A 303 17.36 17.12 -12.93
CA PRO A 303 16.53 18.01 -13.75
C PRO A 303 16.70 19.51 -13.46
N LEU A 304 17.48 19.91 -12.44
CA LEU A 304 17.70 21.30 -12.04
C LEU A 304 19.21 21.63 -12.05
N PRO A 305 19.88 21.62 -13.22
CA PRO A 305 21.34 21.71 -13.34
C PRO A 305 21.95 22.98 -12.74
N GLU A 306 21.21 24.09 -12.72
CA GLU A 306 21.55 25.37 -12.07
C GLU A 306 21.76 25.26 -10.54
N LEU A 307 21.25 24.19 -9.93
CA LEU A 307 21.48 23.85 -8.52
C LEU A 307 22.73 23.00 -8.30
N THR A 308 23.34 22.45 -9.35
CA THR A 308 24.52 21.54 -9.28
C THR A 308 25.78 22.11 -9.95
N GLU A 309 25.75 23.38 -10.35
CA GLU A 309 26.89 24.06 -10.97
C GLU A 309 28.20 23.96 -10.16
N LYS A 310 29.34 23.98 -10.87
CA LYS A 310 30.68 23.92 -10.27
C LYS A 310 31.00 25.11 -9.34
N SER A 311 30.23 26.19 -9.45
CA SER A 311 30.24 27.36 -8.57
C SER A 311 29.76 27.04 -7.14
N ARG A 312 28.90 26.01 -6.98
CA ARG A 312 28.26 25.58 -5.72
C ARG A 312 28.97 24.41 -5.03
N TRP A 313 29.95 23.80 -5.70
CA TRP A 313 30.65 22.61 -5.23
C TRP A 313 31.37 22.87 -3.89
N LYS A 314 31.18 21.97 -2.93
CA LYS A 314 31.70 22.08 -1.56
C LYS A 314 32.85 21.09 -1.37
N MET A 315 34.04 21.62 -1.06
CA MET A 315 35.24 20.82 -0.82
C MET A 315 35.09 19.91 0.40
N PRO A 316 35.75 18.74 0.43
CA PRO A 316 35.82 17.89 1.62
C PRO A 316 36.51 18.59 2.79
N LYS A 317 36.06 18.30 4.02
CA LYS A 317 36.61 18.86 5.26
C LYS A 317 36.39 17.88 6.42
N GLY A 318 37.48 17.35 7.00
CA GLY A 318 37.37 16.31 8.02
C GLY A 318 36.62 15.10 7.47
N ASN A 319 35.59 14.64 8.16
CA ASN A 319 34.78 13.49 7.72
C ASN A 319 33.72 13.86 6.66
N PHE A 320 33.45 15.15 6.42
CA PHE A 320 32.57 15.57 5.32
C PHE A 320 33.25 15.31 3.97
N LYS A 321 32.61 14.45 3.17
CA LYS A 321 33.12 13.89 1.91
C LYS A 321 33.30 14.90 0.78
N GLY A 322 32.81 16.13 0.95
CA GLY A 322 32.55 17.06 -0.13
C GLY A 322 31.14 16.87 -0.72
N TRP A 323 30.79 17.73 -1.66
CA TRP A 323 29.58 17.65 -2.46
C TRP A 323 29.82 18.35 -3.81
N ALA A 324 29.71 17.59 -4.90
CA ALA A 324 29.94 18.03 -6.28
C ALA A 324 29.30 17.05 -7.28
N PRO A 325 27.98 17.16 -7.53
CA PRO A 325 27.28 16.32 -8.51
C PRO A 325 27.70 16.55 -9.96
N GLY A 326 27.61 15.48 -10.76
CA GLY A 326 27.55 15.52 -12.22
C GLY A 326 28.68 14.78 -12.93
N ASP A 327 28.38 14.36 -14.16
CA ASP A 327 29.02 13.36 -15.06
C ASP A 327 30.55 13.44 -15.27
N SER A 328 31.26 14.37 -14.64
CA SER A 328 32.73 14.50 -14.70
C SER A 328 33.29 15.18 -13.44
N SER A 329 32.74 14.86 -12.26
CA SER A 329 33.18 15.38 -10.97
C SER A 329 34.42 14.63 -10.44
N PRO A 330 35.61 15.27 -10.34
CA PRO A 330 36.80 14.60 -9.81
C PRO A 330 36.69 14.29 -8.32
N MET A 331 35.77 14.94 -7.58
CA MET A 331 35.53 14.63 -6.18
C MET A 331 34.58 13.44 -6.02
N ALA A 332 33.59 13.27 -6.90
CA ALA A 332 32.77 12.06 -6.95
C ALA A 332 33.62 10.83 -7.31
N ASP A 333 34.50 10.97 -8.31
CA ASP A 333 35.46 9.92 -8.72
C ASP A 333 36.47 9.58 -7.60
N ALA A 334 37.04 10.59 -6.93
CA ALA A 334 37.92 10.38 -5.79
C ALA A 334 37.21 9.74 -4.58
N TYR A 335 35.91 10.00 -4.39
CA TYR A 335 35.10 9.27 -3.41
C TYR A 335 34.87 7.82 -3.82
N GLN A 336 34.52 7.58 -5.10
CA GLN A 336 34.26 6.25 -5.65
C GLN A 336 35.46 5.32 -5.50
N HIS A 337 36.68 5.88 -5.66
CA HIS A 337 37.94 5.19 -5.49
C HIS A 337 38.56 5.35 -4.08
N ARG A 338 37.81 5.86 -3.07
CA ARG A 338 38.30 6.07 -1.70
C ARG A 338 38.62 4.75 -1.01
N VAL A 339 39.90 4.47 -0.87
CA VAL A 339 40.39 3.45 0.07
C VAL A 339 40.20 3.97 1.50
N VAL A 340 39.62 3.14 2.37
CA VAL A 340 39.31 3.48 3.77
C VAL A 340 40.04 2.53 4.72
N ASP A 341 40.56 3.05 5.83
CA ASP A 341 41.48 2.33 6.71
C ASP A 341 40.82 1.21 7.54
N TRP A 342 39.52 1.33 7.80
CA TRP A 342 38.74 0.32 8.54
C TRP A 342 38.30 -0.88 7.66
N VAL A 343 38.55 -0.81 6.36
CA VAL A 343 38.16 -1.82 5.37
C VAL A 343 39.19 -2.93 5.24
N ILE A 344 38.71 -4.17 5.32
CA ILE A 344 39.49 -5.41 5.22
C ILE A 344 39.36 -6.05 3.82
N GLU A 345 39.99 -7.20 3.62
CA GLU A 345 40.10 -7.85 2.30
C GLU A 345 38.75 -8.35 1.75
N SER A 346 37.88 -8.89 2.61
CA SER A 346 36.47 -9.23 2.31
C SER A 346 35.56 -8.48 3.28
N MET A 347 34.60 -7.73 2.78
CA MET A 347 33.64 -6.99 3.62
C MET A 347 32.33 -7.76 3.84
N PRO A 348 31.68 -7.65 5.01
CA PRO A 348 30.38 -8.29 5.27
C PRO A 348 29.24 -7.67 4.43
N ARG A 349 28.09 -8.34 4.41
CA ARG A 349 26.86 -7.87 3.74
C ARG A 349 26.48 -6.45 4.22
N GLY A 350 25.92 -5.64 3.32
CA GLY A 350 25.72 -4.19 3.52
C GLY A 350 26.97 -3.35 3.21
N PHE A 351 28.17 -3.82 3.59
CA PHE A 351 29.44 -3.14 3.32
C PHE A 351 30.05 -3.47 1.96
N LEU A 352 29.24 -4.00 1.03
CA LEU A 352 29.66 -4.53 -0.26
C LEU A 352 30.22 -3.48 -1.23
N ARG A 353 30.09 -2.18 -0.94
CA ARG A 353 30.68 -1.08 -1.75
C ARG A 353 32.18 -0.88 -1.53
N TRP A 354 32.71 -1.36 -0.41
CA TRP A 354 34.13 -1.23 -0.03
C TRP A 354 34.94 -2.52 -0.17
N ASP A 355 34.33 -3.59 -0.70
CA ASP A 355 34.88 -4.94 -0.72
C ASP A 355 36.15 -5.07 -1.60
N ARG A 356 37.34 -5.07 -0.97
CA ARG A 356 38.63 -4.97 -1.69
C ARG A 356 38.93 -6.15 -2.61
N ALA A 357 38.50 -7.36 -2.26
CA ALA A 357 38.72 -8.55 -3.08
C ALA A 357 38.08 -8.43 -4.47
N ARG A 358 36.88 -7.83 -4.56
CA ARG A 358 36.07 -7.77 -5.79
C ARG A 358 36.68 -6.90 -6.90
N TRP A 359 37.58 -5.99 -6.56
CA TRP A 359 38.28 -5.14 -7.53
C TRP A 359 39.52 -5.81 -8.15
N ARG A 360 39.93 -7.01 -7.68
CA ARG A 360 41.14 -7.69 -8.20
C ARG A 360 40.91 -8.49 -9.49
N ASP A 361 39.69 -8.98 -9.70
CA ASP A 361 39.36 -9.82 -10.87
C ASP A 361 39.07 -9.01 -12.14
N GLN A 362 38.98 -7.68 -12.05
CA GLN A 362 38.96 -6.81 -13.23
C GLN A 362 40.38 -6.43 -13.63
N GLY A 363 41.03 -7.32 -14.39
CA GLY A 363 42.30 -7.03 -15.05
C GLY A 363 42.19 -5.84 -16.03
N PRO A 364 43.30 -5.14 -16.33
CA PRO A 364 43.28 -3.99 -17.23
C PRO A 364 42.74 -4.38 -18.62
N PRO A 365 41.95 -3.51 -19.28
CA PRO A 365 41.33 -3.83 -20.55
C PRO A 365 42.39 -4.15 -21.62
N PRO A 366 42.17 -5.16 -22.47
CA PRO A 366 43.12 -5.50 -23.52
C PRO A 366 43.22 -4.35 -24.54
N PRO A 367 44.43 -4.02 -25.04
CA PRO A 367 44.60 -2.94 -25.99
C PRO A 367 43.85 -3.24 -27.29
N HIS A 368 43.19 -2.24 -27.86
CA HIS A 368 42.40 -2.37 -29.08
C HIS A 368 43.24 -2.92 -30.26
N ALA A 369 42.94 -4.15 -30.69
CA ALA A 369 43.38 -4.68 -31.97
C ALA A 369 42.40 -4.25 -33.06
N HIS A 370 42.93 -3.70 -34.16
CA HIS A 370 42.13 -3.26 -35.31
C HIS A 370 41.63 -4.43 -36.17
N ASP A 371 40.60 -4.16 -36.98
CA ASP A 371 40.01 -5.06 -37.97
C ASP A 371 41.03 -5.87 -38.80
N HIS A 372 40.78 -7.18 -38.96
CA HIS A 372 40.92 -7.90 -40.24
C HIS A 372 40.00 -9.15 -40.26
N GLY A 373 39.56 -9.57 -41.45
CA GLY A 373 38.47 -10.53 -41.64
C GLY A 373 38.85 -12.04 -41.65
N PRO A 374 37.84 -12.93 -41.75
CA PRO A 374 37.98 -14.40 -41.62
C PRO A 374 38.50 -15.07 -42.91
N PRO A 375 39.26 -16.20 -42.81
CA PRO A 375 38.67 -17.55 -42.65
C PRO A 375 39.47 -18.47 -41.68
N GLY A 376 39.14 -19.73 -41.38
CA GLY A 376 37.98 -20.59 -41.69
C GLY A 376 38.29 -22.09 -41.47
N HIS A 377 37.27 -22.91 -41.18
CA HIS A 377 37.25 -24.40 -41.08
C HIS A 377 38.25 -25.16 -40.15
N GLY A 378 37.72 -25.96 -39.21
CA GLY A 378 38.50 -27.01 -38.53
C GLY A 378 37.82 -27.71 -37.33
N LEU A 379 37.38 -28.95 -37.50
CA LEU A 379 36.90 -29.91 -36.48
C LEU A 379 37.31 -31.34 -36.94
N PRO A 380 37.27 -32.41 -36.12
CA PRO A 380 36.94 -32.52 -34.68
C PRO A 380 38.00 -33.32 -33.85
N GLY A 381 37.72 -33.60 -32.57
CA GLY A 381 38.42 -34.64 -31.80
C GLY A 381 37.96 -34.80 -30.33
N HIS A 382 37.42 -35.98 -29.95
CA HIS A 382 37.01 -36.31 -28.58
C HIS A 382 37.86 -37.44 -27.96
N PRO A 383 38.32 -37.30 -26.69
CA PRO A 383 38.72 -38.41 -25.82
C PRO A 383 37.55 -38.96 -24.98
N PRO A 384 37.70 -40.13 -24.30
CA PRO A 384 36.60 -40.89 -23.69
C PRO A 384 36.23 -40.49 -22.23
N PRO A 385 35.07 -40.91 -21.71
CA PRO A 385 34.63 -40.63 -20.34
C PRO A 385 35.35 -41.46 -19.25
N PRO A 386 35.43 -40.96 -18.00
CA PRO A 386 36.06 -41.64 -16.86
C PRO A 386 35.17 -42.73 -16.21
N PRO A 387 35.76 -43.66 -15.43
CA PRO A 387 35.04 -44.74 -14.75
C PRO A 387 34.30 -44.29 -13.47
N PRO A 388 33.28 -45.05 -12.99
CA PRO A 388 32.52 -44.72 -11.79
C PRO A 388 33.30 -44.98 -10.48
N PRO A 389 32.98 -44.24 -9.39
CA PRO A 389 33.66 -44.37 -8.10
C PRO A 389 33.18 -45.58 -7.25
N PRO A 390 34.03 -46.12 -6.36
CA PRO A 390 33.67 -47.24 -5.48
C PRO A 390 32.86 -46.83 -4.24
N HIS A 391 32.05 -47.74 -3.70
CA HIS A 391 31.21 -47.51 -2.53
C HIS A 391 31.94 -47.67 -1.18
N GLY A 392 31.79 -46.66 -0.31
CA GLY A 392 31.35 -46.87 1.07
C GLY A 392 32.40 -46.89 2.20
N ARG A 393 32.35 -45.86 3.07
CA ARG A 393 31.98 -45.99 4.51
C ARG A 393 31.82 -44.59 5.16
N PRO A 394 31.03 -44.46 6.25
CA PRO A 394 30.71 -43.16 6.84
C PRO A 394 31.77 -42.66 7.83
N ARG A 395 31.85 -41.33 8.02
CA ARG A 395 32.49 -40.68 9.17
C ARG A 395 31.67 -39.47 9.62
N GLY A 396 31.70 -39.23 10.92
CA GLY A 396 30.77 -38.37 11.66
C GLY A 396 30.72 -36.90 11.24
N GLU A 397 29.59 -36.30 11.59
CA GLU A 397 29.33 -34.87 11.51
C GLU A 397 30.27 -34.11 12.46
N GLY A 398 31.12 -33.27 11.88
CA GLY A 398 31.72 -32.15 12.61
C GLY A 398 30.75 -30.96 12.64
N PRO A 399 30.98 -29.95 13.50
CA PRO A 399 30.18 -28.73 13.48
C PRO A 399 30.25 -28.03 12.11
N PRO A 400 29.16 -27.37 11.66
CA PRO A 400 29.14 -26.72 10.35
C PRO A 400 30.16 -25.58 10.30
N GLY A 401 30.93 -25.54 9.20
CA GLY A 401 31.77 -24.38 8.88
C GLY A 401 30.94 -23.15 8.51
N PRO A 402 31.55 -21.95 8.45
CA PRO A 402 30.84 -20.73 8.08
C PRO A 402 30.25 -20.83 6.66
N PRO A 403 29.07 -20.24 6.41
CA PRO A 403 28.40 -20.31 5.12
C PRO A 403 29.26 -19.64 4.04
N GLY A 404 29.60 -20.39 2.99
CA GLY A 404 30.40 -19.90 1.88
C GLY A 404 29.67 -18.82 1.06
N HIS A 405 30.44 -17.90 0.48
CA HIS A 405 29.91 -16.87 -0.43
C HIS A 405 29.27 -17.53 -1.66
N HIS A 406 27.95 -17.56 -1.72
CA HIS A 406 27.25 -17.70 -3.00
C HIS A 406 27.32 -16.35 -3.72
N PRO A 407 27.81 -16.29 -4.97
CA PRO A 407 27.68 -15.09 -5.79
C PRO A 407 26.20 -14.79 -6.04
N PRO A 408 25.83 -13.53 -6.38
CA PRO A 408 24.47 -13.22 -6.79
C PRO A 408 24.05 -14.12 -7.99
N PRO A 409 22.75 -14.44 -8.12
CA PRO A 409 22.27 -15.22 -9.25
C PRO A 409 22.61 -14.50 -10.56
N PRO A 410 23.00 -15.24 -11.62
CA PRO A 410 23.32 -14.62 -12.90
C PRO A 410 22.09 -13.89 -13.47
N PRO A 411 22.28 -12.74 -14.15
CA PRO A 411 21.18 -12.01 -14.75
C PRO A 411 20.45 -12.87 -15.80
N PRO A 412 19.14 -12.63 -16.03
CA PRO A 412 18.37 -13.36 -17.03
C PRO A 412 19.00 -13.18 -18.43
N PRO A 413 19.00 -14.23 -19.28
CA PRO A 413 19.71 -14.24 -20.55
C PRO A 413 19.12 -13.20 -21.52
N GLY A 414 19.84 -12.09 -21.71
CA GLY A 414 19.46 -11.02 -22.64
C GLY A 414 19.83 -9.62 -22.15
N CYS A 415 19.90 -9.39 -20.84
CA CYS A 415 20.39 -8.12 -20.29
C CYS A 415 21.91 -8.22 -20.00
N PRO A 416 22.72 -7.19 -20.32
CA PRO A 416 24.11 -7.14 -19.87
C PRO A 416 24.17 -7.01 -18.34
N PRO A 417 25.25 -7.44 -17.67
CA PRO A 417 25.44 -7.16 -16.26
C PRO A 417 25.52 -5.63 -16.07
N PRO A 418 24.84 -5.05 -15.07
CA PRO A 418 24.99 -3.63 -14.77
C PRO A 418 26.43 -3.34 -14.35
N ASP A 419 26.92 -2.15 -14.64
CA ASP A 419 28.22 -1.71 -14.13
C ASP A 419 28.13 -1.62 -12.60
N ILE A 420 28.81 -2.56 -11.94
CA ILE A 420 28.82 -2.69 -10.48
C ILE A 420 29.35 -1.41 -9.84
N GLN A 421 30.28 -0.71 -10.49
CA GLN A 421 30.89 0.54 -10.03
C GLN A 421 29.84 1.67 -10.04
N GLN A 422 29.09 1.82 -11.14
CA GLN A 422 27.99 2.80 -11.28
C GLN A 422 26.69 2.41 -10.55
N SER A 423 26.67 1.33 -9.75
CA SER A 423 25.45 0.81 -9.10
C SER A 423 25.36 1.08 -7.58
N PHE A 424 26.24 1.90 -7.02
CA PHE A 424 26.21 2.29 -5.61
C PHE A 424 25.78 3.77 -5.44
N TYR A 425 25.40 4.13 -4.22
CA TYR A 425 25.16 5.51 -3.81
C TYR A 425 26.48 6.22 -3.50
N ASN A 426 26.62 7.47 -3.99
CA ASN A 426 27.78 8.32 -3.77
C ASN A 426 27.33 9.66 -3.13
N PRO A 427 27.63 9.91 -1.84
CA PRO A 427 27.23 11.12 -1.11
C PRO A 427 27.92 12.41 -1.59
N VAL A 428 28.90 12.32 -2.50
CA VAL A 428 29.49 13.49 -3.16
C VAL A 428 28.74 13.83 -4.45
N ASP A 429 28.13 12.83 -5.09
CA ASP A 429 27.44 12.97 -6.38
C ASP A 429 25.91 13.16 -6.26
N ASP A 430 25.30 12.81 -5.12
CA ASP A 430 23.85 12.99 -4.91
C ASP A 430 23.45 14.48 -4.90
N PRO A 431 22.64 14.96 -5.88
CA PRO A 431 22.20 16.35 -5.95
C PRO A 431 21.22 16.75 -4.83
N LEU A 432 20.44 15.81 -4.28
CA LEU A 432 19.48 16.07 -3.20
C LEU A 432 20.16 16.31 -1.85
N ARG A 433 21.39 15.81 -1.67
CA ARG A 433 22.00 15.67 -0.35
C ARG A 433 22.21 17.00 0.38
N ILE A 434 21.54 17.16 1.51
CA ILE A 434 21.80 18.24 2.47
C ILE A 434 22.25 17.60 3.79
N THR A 435 23.23 18.21 4.48
CA THR A 435 23.74 17.68 5.74
C THR A 435 24.10 18.78 6.75
N ASN A 436 23.75 18.53 8.00
CA ASN A 436 24.01 19.38 9.16
C ASN A 436 25.09 18.81 10.09
N LEU A 437 25.76 17.71 9.73
CA LEU A 437 26.83 17.08 10.52
C LEU A 437 28.09 17.96 10.70
N ASN A 438 28.18 19.08 9.97
CA ASN A 438 29.26 20.08 10.09
C ASN A 438 28.87 21.27 11.01
N ASP A 439 27.66 21.26 11.55
CA ASP A 439 27.06 22.33 12.33
C ASP A 439 27.05 21.93 13.81
N ASP A 440 26.94 22.90 14.72
CA ASP A 440 27.00 22.62 16.16
C ASP A 440 25.81 21.77 16.65
N ILE A 441 26.01 21.04 17.75
CA ILE A 441 24.95 20.29 18.43
C ILE A 441 23.94 21.27 19.04
N LEU A 442 22.66 20.90 19.07
CA LEU A 442 21.60 21.68 19.72
C LEU A 442 22.02 22.06 21.14
N LYS A 443 22.06 23.37 21.45
CA LYS A 443 22.73 23.88 22.64
C LYS A 443 22.32 23.22 23.98
N PRO A 444 21.01 22.98 24.26
CA PRO A 444 20.61 22.29 25.49
C PRO A 444 21.17 20.87 25.62
N LEU A 445 21.40 20.18 24.49
CA LEU A 445 22.05 18.87 24.47
C LEU A 445 23.56 18.99 24.68
N GLN A 446 24.24 19.94 24.04
CA GLN A 446 25.67 20.18 24.26
C GLN A 446 25.97 20.39 25.76
N ASP A 447 25.15 21.18 26.46
CA ASP A 447 25.27 21.45 27.91
C ASP A 447 25.06 20.21 28.81
N SER A 448 24.54 19.11 28.26
CA SER A 448 24.43 17.80 28.91
C SER A 448 25.59 16.87 28.52
N LEU A 449 25.99 16.86 27.25
CA LEU A 449 27.12 16.07 26.75
C LEU A 449 28.46 16.52 27.37
N ASP A 450 28.64 17.83 27.59
CA ASP A 450 29.83 18.43 28.21
C ASP A 450 30.10 17.93 29.65
N LYS A 451 29.16 17.19 30.26
CA LYS A 451 29.28 16.63 31.62
C LYS A 451 29.71 15.16 31.69
N ASP A 452 29.78 14.44 30.57
CA ASP A 452 30.01 12.97 30.51
C ASP A 452 28.94 12.12 31.28
N GLU A 453 27.73 12.66 31.46
CA GLU A 453 26.62 11.99 32.16
C GLU A 453 25.84 10.97 31.28
N VAL A 454 25.84 11.16 29.96
CA VAL A 454 25.05 10.36 29.00
C VAL A 454 25.89 9.19 28.47
N LYS A 455 25.53 7.95 28.82
CA LYS A 455 26.33 6.74 28.49
C LYS A 455 25.48 5.65 27.85
N ILE A 456 25.51 5.58 26.52
CA ILE A 456 24.67 4.71 25.71
C ILE A 456 25.39 3.36 25.49
N LYS A 457 25.32 2.48 26.48
CA LYS A 457 25.82 1.09 26.35
C LYS A 457 24.90 0.26 25.45
N HIS A 458 23.60 0.46 25.57
CA HIS A 458 22.57 -0.31 24.86
C HIS A 458 21.71 0.60 23.96
N VAL A 459 21.19 0.05 22.87
CA VAL A 459 20.24 0.72 21.98
C VAL A 459 19.03 -0.18 21.78
N VAL A 460 17.87 0.32 22.16
CA VAL A 460 16.56 -0.26 21.87
C VAL A 460 15.90 0.60 20.80
N PHE A 461 15.30 -0.02 19.79
CA PHE A 461 14.44 0.64 18.81
C PHE A 461 13.07 -0.02 18.83
N ILE A 462 12.06 0.74 19.23
CA ILE A 462 10.65 0.35 19.19
C ILE A 462 10.03 1.04 17.97
N LEU A 463 9.70 0.24 16.95
CA LEU A 463 8.91 0.66 15.81
C LEU A 463 7.44 0.36 16.10
N MET A 464 6.58 1.36 15.90
CA MET A 464 5.21 1.35 16.37
C MET A 464 4.25 1.34 15.17
N GLU A 465 3.65 0.17 14.95
CA GLU A 465 2.75 -0.12 13.83
C GLU A 465 1.49 0.76 13.83
N SER A 466 1.19 1.40 12.70
CA SER A 466 0.02 2.25 12.45
C SER A 466 -0.14 3.44 13.43
N LEU A 467 0.93 3.85 14.11
CA LEU A 467 0.84 4.83 15.20
C LEU A 467 0.98 6.29 14.72
N ARG A 468 -0.18 6.95 14.65
CA ARG A 468 -0.33 8.40 14.44
C ARG A 468 0.45 9.25 15.45
N SER A 469 1.01 10.38 14.99
CA SER A 469 1.59 11.38 15.90
C SER A 469 0.56 12.03 16.83
N GLU A 470 -0.69 12.20 16.40
CA GLU A 470 -1.72 12.92 17.19
C GLU A 470 -2.24 12.15 18.41
N VAL A 471 -1.75 10.92 18.64
CA VAL A 471 -2.05 10.10 19.83
C VAL A 471 -0.79 9.73 20.61
N PHE A 472 0.35 10.39 20.35
CA PHE A 472 1.62 10.12 21.00
C PHE A 472 2.19 11.32 21.78
N PRO A 473 1.58 11.74 22.91
CA PRO A 473 0.26 11.40 23.44
C PRO A 473 -0.84 12.21 22.72
N ILE A 474 -2.12 11.97 23.02
CA ILE A 474 -3.17 12.91 22.58
C ILE A 474 -3.14 14.19 23.44
N ARG A 475 -3.04 15.36 22.80
CA ARG A 475 -2.89 16.66 23.48
C ARG A 475 -4.19 17.49 23.41
N PRO A 476 -4.60 18.16 24.50
CA PRO A 476 -5.82 18.99 24.52
C PRO A 476 -5.65 20.25 23.65
N ASN A 477 -6.76 20.82 23.16
CA ASN A 477 -6.79 21.99 22.26
C ASN A 477 -6.05 21.74 20.93
N THR A 478 -6.17 20.53 20.39
CA THR A 478 -5.66 20.16 19.07
C THR A 478 -6.80 19.67 18.19
N ASN A 479 -6.75 19.94 16.88
CA ASN A 479 -7.82 19.61 15.94
C ASN A 479 -8.32 18.15 16.05
N PHE A 480 -7.45 17.20 16.39
CA PHE A 480 -7.80 15.78 16.54
C PHE A 480 -8.51 15.49 17.88
N HIS A 481 -8.00 16.04 18.99
CA HIS A 481 -8.67 15.98 20.29
C HIS A 481 -10.05 16.66 20.24
N ASP A 482 -10.11 17.86 19.69
CA ASP A 482 -11.30 18.69 19.69
C ASP A 482 -12.38 18.07 18.76
N MET A 483 -11.99 17.46 17.64
CA MET A 483 -12.90 16.66 16.79
C MET A 483 -13.54 15.49 17.56
N ILE A 484 -12.78 14.77 18.40
CA ILE A 484 -13.34 13.67 19.22
C ILE A 484 -14.32 14.23 20.27
N VAL A 485 -13.97 15.33 20.94
CA VAL A 485 -14.83 15.97 21.95
C VAL A 485 -16.10 16.55 21.31
N GLU A 486 -16.01 17.23 20.17
CA GLU A 486 -17.17 17.81 19.48
C GLU A 486 -18.11 16.74 18.89
N ALA A 487 -17.57 15.59 18.47
CA ALA A 487 -18.34 14.46 17.97
C ALA A 487 -19.21 13.77 19.03
N ASN A 488 -19.04 14.11 20.31
CA ASN A 488 -19.82 13.61 21.43
C ASN A 488 -20.92 14.60 21.87
N GLU A 489 -22.01 14.06 22.42
CA GLU A 489 -23.13 14.81 23.03
C GLU A 489 -22.62 15.76 24.13
N GLU A 490 -23.25 16.93 24.27
CA GLU A 490 -22.69 18.05 25.04
C GLU A 490 -22.43 17.70 26.51
N GLU A 491 -23.33 16.93 27.13
CA GLU A 491 -23.22 16.47 28.53
C GLU A 491 -22.07 15.47 28.76
N MET A 492 -21.60 14.79 27.72
CA MET A 492 -20.50 13.81 27.82
C MET A 492 -19.12 14.46 27.67
N ARG A 493 -19.02 15.69 27.17
CA ARG A 493 -17.77 16.27 26.66
C ARG A 493 -16.66 16.37 27.71
N ASP A 494 -16.99 16.71 28.95
CA ASP A 494 -15.99 16.80 30.02
C ASP A 494 -15.52 15.42 30.51
N GLU A 495 -16.37 14.39 30.44
CA GLU A 495 -15.94 13.02 30.69
C GLU A 495 -15.04 12.51 29.56
N ILE A 496 -15.35 12.82 28.30
CA ILE A 496 -14.50 12.44 27.16
C ILE A 496 -13.12 13.12 27.23
N LYS A 497 -13.05 14.43 27.57
CA LYS A 497 -11.76 15.11 27.83
C LYS A 497 -10.94 14.39 28.91
N LEU A 498 -11.58 14.00 30.01
CA LEU A 498 -10.92 13.25 31.09
C LEU A 498 -10.41 11.88 30.60
N ARG A 499 -11.25 11.10 29.90
CA ARG A 499 -10.85 9.80 29.32
C ARG A 499 -9.67 9.94 28.34
N LEU A 500 -9.67 10.97 27.50
CA LEU A 500 -8.56 11.25 26.55
C LEU A 500 -7.27 11.64 27.27
N ALA A 501 -7.33 12.51 28.29
CA ALA A 501 -6.17 12.86 29.11
C ALA A 501 -5.60 11.65 29.88
N GLN A 502 -6.45 10.70 30.26
CA GLN A 502 -6.07 9.43 30.90
C GLN A 502 -5.60 8.34 29.92
N MET A 503 -5.65 8.58 28.59
CA MET A 503 -5.47 7.54 27.57
C MET A 503 -4.03 7.03 27.44
N THR A 504 -3.04 7.93 27.53
CA THR A 504 -1.63 7.63 27.20
C THR A 504 -0.60 8.20 28.20
N PRO A 505 -0.67 7.83 29.50
CA PRO A 505 0.20 8.41 30.53
C PRO A 505 1.66 7.95 30.47
N ASN A 506 1.97 6.73 30.00
CA ASN A 506 3.36 6.29 29.85
C ASN A 506 4.05 7.04 28.70
N ILE A 507 3.35 7.21 27.58
CA ILE A 507 3.81 7.95 26.40
C ILE A 507 3.95 9.46 26.73
N ALA A 508 3.06 10.04 27.53
CA ALA A 508 3.21 11.40 28.03
C ALA A 508 4.51 11.59 28.86
N LYS A 509 4.90 10.58 29.66
CA LYS A 509 6.17 10.58 30.41
C LYS A 509 7.40 10.38 29.50
N ILE A 510 7.29 9.55 28.47
CA ILE A 510 8.34 9.34 27.45
C ILE A 510 8.60 10.64 26.68
N THR A 511 7.59 11.17 26.01
CA THR A 511 7.65 12.40 25.19
C THR A 511 7.97 13.64 26.01
N GLY A 512 7.32 13.80 27.17
CA GLY A 512 7.52 14.92 28.09
C GLY A 512 6.35 15.88 28.24
N TYR A 513 5.24 15.64 27.56
CA TYR A 513 4.05 16.50 27.61
C TYR A 513 3.22 16.35 28.89
N THR A 514 3.86 16.03 30.03
CA THR A 514 3.15 15.87 31.32
C THR A 514 2.48 17.16 31.80
N ALA A 515 2.99 18.32 31.39
CA ALA A 515 2.43 19.63 31.70
C ALA A 515 1.00 19.83 31.14
N ASP A 516 0.69 19.24 29.99
CA ASP A 516 -0.64 19.34 29.35
C ASP A 516 -1.73 18.58 30.13
N PHE A 517 -1.35 17.79 31.14
CA PHE A 517 -2.22 16.97 31.99
C PHE A 517 -2.09 17.30 33.48
N GLU A 518 -1.44 18.42 33.84
CA GLU A 518 -1.29 18.83 35.24
C GLU A 518 -2.64 19.06 35.93
N GLY A 519 -2.79 18.52 37.15
CA GLY A 519 -4.03 18.56 37.92
C GLY A 519 -5.06 17.49 37.55
N ILE A 520 -4.81 16.66 36.53
CA ILE A 520 -5.67 15.53 36.16
C ILE A 520 -5.21 14.26 36.91
N GLU A 521 -6.15 13.56 37.56
CA GLU A 521 -5.88 12.26 38.16
C GLU A 521 -5.73 11.20 37.06
N THR A 522 -4.50 10.83 36.75
CA THR A 522 -4.16 9.81 35.74
C THR A 522 -4.05 8.41 36.37
N PRO A 523 -4.34 7.33 35.62
CA PRO A 523 -4.04 5.97 36.06
C PRO A 523 -2.56 5.81 36.45
N PRO A 524 -2.24 4.96 37.45
CA PRO A 524 -0.86 4.79 37.90
C PRO A 524 0.03 4.25 36.77
N VAL A 525 1.02 5.06 36.39
CA VAL A 525 2.06 4.73 35.40
C VAL A 525 2.78 3.46 35.84
N SER A 526 2.78 2.40 35.01
CA SER A 526 3.45 1.13 35.35
C SER A 526 4.97 1.25 35.38
N TRP A 527 5.52 2.24 34.69
CA TRP A 527 6.94 2.59 34.69
C TRP A 527 7.30 3.63 35.77
N ALA A 528 7.88 3.16 36.87
CA ALA A 528 8.32 3.99 37.99
C ALA A 528 9.62 4.79 37.72
N GLY A 529 10.26 4.60 36.56
CA GLY A 529 11.66 4.93 36.32
C GLY A 529 12.09 6.40 36.25
N PRO A 530 13.41 6.66 36.12
CA PRO A 530 14.15 7.60 36.97
C PRO A 530 14.38 8.99 36.36
N SER A 531 13.75 9.32 35.22
CA SER A 531 13.96 10.61 34.54
C SER A 531 13.58 11.78 35.44
N GLN A 532 14.58 12.56 35.88
CA GLN A 532 14.36 13.75 36.72
C GLN A 532 13.69 14.88 35.92
N PRO A 533 13.02 15.84 36.58
CA PRO A 533 12.48 17.03 35.91
C PRO A 533 13.52 17.72 35.04
N GLY A 534 13.17 18.02 33.78
CA GLY A 534 14.09 18.56 32.76
C GLY A 534 14.86 17.52 31.94
N TYR A 535 14.75 16.22 32.25
CA TYR A 535 15.39 15.13 31.51
C TYR A 535 14.36 14.12 30.96
N GLY A 536 14.81 13.30 30.02
CA GLY A 536 14.07 12.17 29.46
C GLY A 536 14.32 11.93 27.96
N GLY A 537 14.80 12.92 27.21
CA GLY A 537 15.13 12.75 25.79
C GLY A 537 14.53 13.78 24.82
N ILE A 538 14.73 13.53 23.54
CA ILE A 538 14.39 14.43 22.43
C ILE A 538 13.14 13.92 21.73
N ASN A 539 12.05 14.68 21.76
CA ASN A 539 10.82 14.44 21.02
C ASN A 539 10.80 15.30 19.75
N VAL A 540 10.62 14.67 18.59
CA VAL A 540 10.73 15.35 17.28
C VAL A 540 9.35 15.55 16.66
N VAL A 541 9.02 16.81 16.38
CA VAL A 541 7.70 17.25 15.93
C VAL A 541 7.75 17.58 14.43
N GLY A 542 6.75 17.12 13.68
CA GLY A 542 6.67 17.33 12.23
C GLY A 542 7.25 16.21 11.36
N ALA A 543 7.66 15.08 11.95
CA ALA A 543 8.21 13.96 11.22
C ALA A 543 7.18 13.22 10.34
N LEU A 544 7.62 12.80 9.15
CA LEU A 544 6.84 12.02 8.18
C LEU A 544 7.49 10.67 7.87
N THR A 545 6.71 9.61 7.73
CA THR A 545 7.24 8.33 7.26
C THR A 545 7.67 8.40 5.78
N SER A 546 8.68 7.62 5.41
CA SER A 546 9.08 7.39 4.02
C SER A 546 8.17 6.41 3.27
N SER A 547 7.22 5.75 3.96
CA SER A 547 6.29 4.78 3.36
C SER A 547 5.05 4.58 4.21
N THR A 548 3.85 4.62 3.63
CA THR A 548 2.60 4.22 4.33
C THR A 548 2.35 2.71 4.32
N MET A 549 3.39 1.92 4.03
CA MET A 549 3.40 0.46 4.03
C MET A 549 4.50 -0.04 4.97
N SER A 550 4.12 -0.89 5.93
CA SER A 550 4.93 -1.29 7.10
C SER A 550 6.31 -1.84 6.77
N THR A 551 6.42 -2.80 5.86
CA THR A 551 7.71 -3.43 5.53
C THR A 551 8.67 -2.48 4.81
N LYS A 552 8.16 -1.61 3.94
CA LYS A 552 8.94 -0.51 3.32
C LYS A 552 9.35 0.56 4.34
N SER A 553 8.51 0.86 5.34
CA SER A 553 8.85 1.82 6.41
C SER A 553 9.92 1.23 7.35
N TYR A 554 9.80 -0.06 7.70
CA TYR A 554 10.76 -0.85 8.48
C TYR A 554 12.18 -0.81 7.88
N SER A 555 12.30 -1.06 6.57
CA SER A 555 13.58 -0.94 5.84
C SER A 555 14.19 0.46 5.95
N ALA A 556 13.37 1.50 5.75
CA ALA A 556 13.86 2.87 5.78
C ALA A 556 14.33 3.30 7.18
N ASN A 557 13.57 2.93 8.22
CA ASN A 557 13.89 3.14 9.63
C ASN A 557 15.21 2.45 10.04
N LEU A 558 15.40 1.18 9.67
CA LEU A 558 16.59 0.40 10.06
C LEU A 558 17.82 0.61 9.18
N CYS A 559 17.67 1.11 7.96
CA CYS A 559 18.77 1.27 7.00
C CYS A 559 19.08 2.71 6.59
N GLY A 560 18.28 3.70 6.99
CA GLY A 560 18.49 5.10 6.57
C GLY A 560 18.41 5.29 5.05
N THR A 561 17.61 4.45 4.37
CA THR A 561 17.47 4.40 2.90
C THR A 561 16.03 4.71 2.48
N TRP A 562 15.86 5.56 1.48
CA TRP A 562 14.57 5.71 0.80
C TRP A 562 14.12 4.37 0.16
N PRO A 563 12.84 3.97 0.33
CA PRO A 563 12.28 2.81 -0.36
C PRO A 563 11.99 3.09 -1.84
N MET A 564 11.65 2.05 -2.60
CA MET A 564 11.27 2.13 -4.01
C MET A 564 9.77 2.35 -4.20
N ALA A 565 9.42 3.22 -5.16
CA ALA A 565 8.10 3.30 -5.77
C ALA A 565 7.88 2.12 -6.73
N VAL A 566 7.64 0.94 -6.16
CA VAL A 566 7.28 -0.34 -6.80
C VAL A 566 6.33 -1.09 -5.87
N GLU A 567 5.45 -1.92 -6.44
CA GLU A 567 4.53 -2.76 -5.66
C GLU A 567 5.28 -3.75 -4.78
N LYS A 568 4.71 -4.01 -3.59
CA LYS A 568 5.25 -4.93 -2.56
C LYS A 568 6.67 -4.58 -2.08
N PHE A 569 7.15 -5.33 -1.10
CA PHE A 569 8.46 -5.13 -0.48
C PHE A 569 9.60 -5.79 -1.29
N ASP A 570 9.77 -5.38 -2.56
CA ASP A 570 10.84 -5.88 -3.44
C ASP A 570 12.26 -5.58 -2.93
N GLU A 571 12.40 -4.59 -2.05
CA GLU A 571 13.61 -4.34 -1.26
C GLU A 571 14.09 -5.63 -0.54
N ALA A 572 13.17 -6.48 -0.07
CA ALA A 572 13.47 -7.76 0.59
C ALA A 572 14.25 -8.75 -0.27
N ASP A 573 14.19 -8.65 -1.61
CA ASP A 573 14.89 -9.52 -2.54
C ASP A 573 16.22 -8.91 -3.06
N THR A 574 16.40 -7.60 -2.93
CA THR A 574 17.64 -6.85 -3.25
C THR A 574 18.67 -6.79 -2.09
N ASP A 575 19.69 -5.93 -2.18
CA ASP A 575 20.55 -5.53 -1.05
C ASP A 575 20.45 -4.01 -0.85
N ALA A 576 20.36 -3.56 0.41
CA ALA A 576 20.34 -2.14 0.73
C ALA A 576 21.64 -1.43 0.28
N TYR A 577 21.49 -0.25 -0.32
CA TYR A 577 22.62 0.57 -0.82
C TYR A 577 23.39 1.31 0.28
N GLN A 578 22.89 1.27 1.52
CA GLN A 578 23.60 1.63 2.74
C GLN A 578 23.62 0.43 3.69
N PRO A 579 24.65 0.31 4.56
CA PRO A 579 24.59 -0.59 5.71
C PRO A 579 23.44 -0.23 6.65
N CYS A 580 22.77 -1.24 7.19
CA CYS A 580 21.70 -1.07 8.17
C CYS A 580 22.24 -1.10 9.61
N LEU A 581 21.50 -0.55 10.57
CA LEU A 581 21.94 -0.45 11.97
C LEU A 581 22.42 -1.79 12.58
N PRO A 582 21.76 -2.96 12.40
CA PRO A 582 22.28 -4.23 12.91
C PRO A 582 23.61 -4.65 12.24
N GLN A 583 23.81 -4.37 10.95
CA GLN A 583 25.08 -4.56 10.24
C GLN A 583 26.19 -3.63 10.77
N ILE A 584 25.89 -2.35 11.05
CA ILE A 584 26.88 -1.38 11.57
C ILE A 584 27.35 -1.76 12.97
N LEU A 585 26.41 -2.08 13.87
CA LEU A 585 26.75 -2.49 15.23
C LEU A 585 27.48 -3.85 15.24
N SER A 586 27.15 -4.76 14.31
CA SER A 586 27.94 -5.98 14.06
C SER A 586 29.35 -5.69 13.53
N LEU A 587 29.55 -4.65 12.70
CA LEU A 587 30.89 -4.25 12.25
C LEU A 587 31.75 -3.76 13.41
N PHE A 588 31.16 -3.06 14.38
CA PHE A 588 31.83 -2.63 15.62
C PHE A 588 32.23 -3.80 16.53
N ASN A 589 31.83 -5.05 16.27
CA ASN A 589 32.31 -6.22 17.04
C ASN A 589 33.72 -6.67 16.64
N ARG A 590 34.25 -6.12 15.55
CA ARG A 590 35.62 -6.38 15.11
C ARG A 590 36.64 -5.86 16.11
N ASP A 591 37.78 -6.56 16.16
CA ASP A 591 38.97 -6.16 16.90
C ASP A 591 38.72 -5.93 18.41
N LYS A 592 37.64 -6.52 18.97
CA LYS A 592 37.38 -6.61 20.42
C LYS A 592 38.13 -7.78 21.05
N ASP A 593 38.27 -8.89 20.33
CA ASP A 593 39.02 -10.07 20.76
C ASP A 593 40.53 -9.84 20.56
N GLY A 594 41.28 -9.56 21.62
CA GLY A 594 42.74 -9.40 21.52
C GLY A 594 43.46 -9.09 22.82
N SER A 595 44.69 -9.59 22.97
CA SER A 595 45.54 -9.28 24.11
C SER A 595 45.97 -7.80 24.10
N GLY A 596 45.93 -7.15 25.26
CA GLY A 596 46.26 -5.72 25.42
C GLY A 596 45.09 -4.75 25.19
N LYS A 597 43.88 -5.24 24.93
CA LYS A 597 42.64 -4.44 25.07
C LYS A 597 42.29 -4.29 26.56
N PRO A 598 41.58 -3.22 26.98
CA PRO A 598 40.92 -3.19 28.28
C PRO A 598 39.96 -4.37 28.44
N ASP A 599 39.80 -4.86 29.68
CA ASP A 599 38.83 -5.90 30.01
C ASP A 599 37.41 -5.40 29.66
N PRO A 600 36.58 -6.16 28.90
CA PRO A 600 35.19 -5.80 28.64
C PRO A 600 34.33 -5.59 29.90
N ALA A 601 34.70 -6.15 31.06
CA ALA A 601 34.08 -5.85 32.35
C ALA A 601 34.49 -4.48 32.93
N SER A 602 35.59 -3.88 32.44
CA SER A 602 36.13 -2.58 32.89
C SER A 602 35.77 -1.40 31.98
N ASP A 603 35.50 -1.66 30.69
CA ASP A 603 35.07 -0.64 29.72
C ASP A 603 34.02 -1.24 28.78
N PHE A 604 32.76 -0.82 28.94
CA PHE A 604 31.64 -1.30 28.13
C PHE A 604 31.82 -1.05 26.62
N ARG A 605 32.71 -0.12 26.23
CA ARG A 605 33.00 0.17 24.81
C ARG A 605 33.87 -0.91 24.17
N GLN A 606 34.43 -1.85 24.95
CA GLN A 606 35.07 -3.07 24.43
C GLN A 606 34.13 -4.28 24.37
N GLN A 607 32.91 -4.17 24.90
CA GLN A 607 31.87 -5.20 24.79
C GLN A 607 31.31 -5.27 23.36
N LYS A 608 30.92 -6.46 22.92
CA LYS A 608 30.33 -6.72 21.59
C LYS A 608 28.84 -6.43 21.58
N TRP A 609 28.33 -5.87 20.49
CA TRP A 609 26.92 -5.74 20.19
C TRP A 609 26.29 -7.08 19.82
N ARG A 610 25.17 -7.41 20.45
CA ARG A 610 24.27 -8.52 20.13
C ARG A 610 23.03 -7.93 19.43
N PRO A 611 22.81 -8.16 18.12
CA PRO A 611 21.62 -7.67 17.42
C PRO A 611 20.45 -8.67 17.51
N ALA A 612 19.32 -8.20 18.02
CA ALA A 612 18.09 -9.00 18.17
C ALA A 612 16.83 -8.31 17.62
N LEU A 613 15.88 -9.14 17.19
CA LEU A 613 14.54 -8.76 16.74
C LEU A 613 13.48 -9.50 17.57
N PHE A 614 12.50 -8.74 18.10
CA PHE A 614 11.36 -9.28 18.86
C PHE A 614 10.03 -8.79 18.29
N GLU A 615 9.16 -9.70 17.88
CA GLU A 615 7.86 -9.38 17.28
C GLU A 615 6.81 -10.39 17.75
N ALA A 616 5.62 -9.94 18.10
CA ALA A 616 4.53 -10.85 18.49
C ALA A 616 3.79 -11.45 17.27
N MET A 617 4.22 -11.07 16.06
CA MET A 617 3.59 -11.35 14.77
C MET A 617 4.46 -12.21 13.85
N THR A 618 3.89 -12.62 12.71
CA THR A 618 4.60 -13.41 11.70
C THR A 618 5.52 -12.55 10.85
N GLU A 619 6.78 -12.98 10.76
CA GLU A 619 7.82 -12.35 9.96
C GLU A 619 7.71 -12.68 8.45
N THR A 620 6.80 -13.59 8.07
CA THR A 620 6.74 -14.14 6.71
C THR A 620 5.97 -13.27 5.71
N PHE A 621 5.16 -12.32 6.20
CA PHE A 621 4.41 -11.40 5.36
C PHE A 621 5.38 -10.50 4.56
N ASP A 622 5.05 -10.30 3.27
CA ASP A 622 5.85 -9.57 2.28
C ASP A 622 7.37 -9.86 2.28
N ARG A 623 7.78 -11.06 2.73
CA ARG A 623 9.18 -11.54 2.73
C ARG A 623 10.10 -10.79 3.70
N GLN A 624 9.57 -10.16 4.75
CA GLN A 624 10.36 -9.53 5.82
C GLN A 624 11.39 -10.52 6.40
N ASP A 625 11.03 -11.80 6.57
CA ASP A 625 11.92 -12.87 7.01
C ASP A 625 13.24 -12.95 6.22
N LYS A 626 13.22 -12.67 4.90
CA LYS A 626 14.43 -12.61 4.10
C LYS A 626 15.25 -11.38 4.47
N PHE A 627 14.61 -10.23 4.57
CA PHE A 627 15.23 -8.94 4.82
C PHE A 627 15.94 -8.92 6.18
N ASP A 628 15.30 -9.40 7.25
CA ASP A 628 15.85 -9.45 8.61
C ASP A 628 17.20 -10.18 8.67
N LYS A 629 17.27 -11.31 7.96
CA LYS A 629 18.48 -12.14 7.81
C LYS A 629 19.55 -11.46 6.94
N LYS A 630 19.16 -10.60 5.98
CA LYS A 630 20.10 -9.79 5.18
C LYS A 630 20.69 -8.63 6.00
N ILE A 631 19.87 -7.95 6.79
CA ILE A 631 20.26 -6.76 7.56
C ILE A 631 20.98 -7.07 8.88
N GLY A 632 21.11 -8.35 9.23
CA GLY A 632 22.08 -8.83 10.22
C GLY A 632 21.51 -9.15 11.61
N PHE A 633 20.21 -9.35 11.75
CA PHE A 633 19.65 -9.90 12.99
C PHE A 633 20.08 -11.36 13.17
N GLN A 634 20.56 -11.69 14.38
CA GLN A 634 21.07 -13.03 14.71
C GLN A 634 20.17 -13.76 15.70
N HIS A 635 19.66 -13.03 16.70
CA HIS A 635 18.62 -13.51 17.61
C HIS A 635 17.27 -12.98 17.11
N ILE A 636 16.33 -13.87 16.78
CA ILE A 636 15.02 -13.49 16.24
C ILE A 636 13.94 -14.26 17.01
N VAL A 637 13.00 -13.54 17.62
CA VAL A 637 11.84 -14.09 18.32
C VAL A 637 10.57 -13.49 17.72
N THR A 638 9.97 -14.23 16.80
CA THR A 638 8.72 -13.89 16.09
C THR A 638 7.65 -14.94 16.39
N GLU A 639 6.44 -14.85 15.81
CA GLU A 639 5.38 -15.86 15.96
C GLU A 639 5.88 -17.30 15.72
N LYS A 640 6.86 -17.48 14.83
CA LYS A 640 7.50 -18.76 14.51
C LYS A 640 8.31 -19.34 15.68
N GLN A 641 9.18 -18.58 16.32
CA GLN A 641 9.95 -19.04 17.48
C GLN A 641 9.04 -19.19 18.71
N LEU A 642 8.10 -18.26 18.90
CA LEU A 642 7.09 -18.33 19.96
C LEU A 642 6.27 -19.63 19.91
N LYS A 643 5.98 -20.15 18.71
CA LYS A 643 5.32 -21.45 18.50
C LYS A 643 6.27 -22.66 18.58
N ALA A 644 7.57 -22.47 18.39
CA ALA A 644 8.56 -23.53 18.38
C ALA A 644 9.06 -23.89 19.80
N ASP A 645 9.04 -22.95 20.75
CA ASP A 645 9.31 -23.24 22.16
C ASP A 645 8.13 -23.98 22.81
N THR A 646 8.07 -25.30 22.65
CA THR A 646 7.05 -26.15 23.26
C THR A 646 7.14 -26.25 24.80
N SER A 647 8.12 -25.60 25.45
CA SER A 647 8.18 -25.51 26.91
C SER A 647 7.37 -24.33 27.45
N ARG A 648 7.23 -23.26 26.64
CA ARG A 648 6.49 -22.03 26.97
C ARG A 648 5.19 -21.90 26.20
N TYR A 649 5.14 -22.36 24.95
CA TYR A 649 3.99 -22.18 24.07
C TYR A 649 2.79 -22.99 24.51
N LYS A 650 1.71 -22.29 24.86
CA LYS A 650 0.46 -22.90 25.35
C LYS A 650 -0.73 -22.19 24.70
N PRO A 651 -1.20 -22.64 23.52
CA PRO A 651 -2.21 -21.92 22.72
C PRO A 651 -3.62 -21.77 23.35
N LEU A 652 -3.80 -22.19 24.61
CA LEU A 652 -5.03 -22.02 25.40
C LEU A 652 -4.86 -21.05 26.58
N GLU A 653 -3.64 -20.58 26.88
CA GLU A 653 -3.44 -19.53 27.88
C GLU A 653 -3.68 -18.14 27.25
N PRO A 654 -4.32 -17.18 27.95
CA PRO A 654 -4.62 -15.85 27.40
C PRO A 654 -3.42 -15.06 26.89
N LEU A 655 -2.20 -15.38 27.36
CA LEU A 655 -0.95 -14.79 26.87
C LEU A 655 -0.69 -15.06 25.37
N TYR A 656 -1.25 -16.14 24.83
CA TYR A 656 -1.15 -16.54 23.42
C TYR A 656 -2.45 -16.24 22.64
N GLU A 657 -3.27 -15.31 23.12
CA GLU A 657 -4.40 -14.79 22.35
C GLU A 657 -3.93 -13.95 21.15
N LYS A 658 -4.51 -14.20 19.97
CA LYS A 658 -4.32 -13.36 18.78
C LYS A 658 -5.19 -12.10 18.87
N VAL A 659 -4.56 -10.95 18.66
CA VAL A 659 -5.19 -9.61 18.63
C VAL A 659 -5.46 -9.13 17.20
N ASN A 660 -4.70 -9.61 16.23
CA ASN A 660 -4.89 -9.35 14.80
C ASN A 660 -4.59 -10.64 13.99
N TYR A 661 -4.70 -10.60 12.66
CA TYR A 661 -4.40 -11.77 11.82
C TYR A 661 -2.91 -12.16 11.85
N PHE A 662 -2.00 -11.18 11.96
CA PHE A 662 -0.55 -11.42 11.94
C PHE A 662 -0.01 -12.01 13.25
N GLY A 663 -0.54 -11.67 14.44
CA GLY A 663 0.15 -11.90 15.70
C GLY A 663 -0.67 -12.04 16.98
N PHE A 664 0.07 -12.39 18.03
CA PHE A 664 -0.34 -12.38 19.44
C PHE A 664 -0.23 -10.98 20.03
N ALA A 665 -0.77 -10.79 21.24
CA ALA A 665 -0.49 -9.60 22.05
C ALA A 665 0.97 -9.55 22.49
N GLU A 666 1.59 -8.36 22.48
CA GLU A 666 3.02 -8.18 22.72
C GLU A 666 3.58 -8.69 24.07
N PRO A 667 2.83 -8.71 25.19
CA PRO A 667 3.31 -9.28 26.45
C PRO A 667 3.78 -10.74 26.39
N VAL A 668 3.42 -11.49 25.34
CA VAL A 668 3.97 -12.83 25.03
C VAL A 668 5.51 -12.85 24.95
N LEU A 669 6.12 -11.70 24.62
CA LEU A 669 7.56 -11.54 24.45
C LEU A 669 8.32 -11.41 25.78
N VAL A 670 7.66 -11.00 26.87
CA VAL A 670 8.32 -10.65 28.15
C VAL A 670 9.28 -11.73 28.69
N PRO A 671 8.96 -13.04 28.65
CA PRO A 671 9.90 -14.07 29.10
C PRO A 671 11.19 -14.11 28.26
N TYR A 672 11.07 -14.01 26.94
CA TYR A 672 12.19 -14.06 25.99
C TYR A 672 13.03 -12.77 26.05
N LEU A 673 12.39 -11.61 26.24
CA LEU A 673 13.06 -10.35 26.50
C LEU A 673 13.88 -10.42 27.80
N LYS A 674 13.31 -10.96 28.89
CA LYS A 674 14.03 -11.13 30.16
C LYS A 674 15.24 -12.06 30.03
N ASP A 675 15.10 -13.20 29.36
CA ASP A 675 16.24 -14.10 29.12
C ASP A 675 17.32 -13.41 28.27
N TYR A 676 16.94 -12.75 27.18
CA TYR A 676 17.86 -12.06 26.29
C TYR A 676 18.66 -10.96 27.00
N ILE A 677 17.99 -10.12 27.82
CA ILE A 677 18.66 -9.09 28.62
C ILE A 677 19.65 -9.73 29.60
N ASN A 678 19.21 -10.75 30.34
CA ASN A 678 20.02 -11.43 31.36
C ASN A 678 21.25 -12.13 30.77
N GLU A 679 21.09 -12.84 29.65
CA GLU A 679 22.20 -13.46 28.92
C GLU A 679 23.21 -12.41 28.42
N THR A 680 22.72 -11.34 27.80
CA THR A 680 23.57 -10.29 27.20
C THR A 680 24.36 -9.55 28.29
N ALA A 681 23.74 -9.30 29.45
CA ALA A 681 24.43 -8.77 30.63
C ALA A 681 25.47 -9.76 31.19
N ALA A 682 25.13 -11.04 31.34
CA ALA A 682 26.03 -12.07 31.87
C ALA A 682 27.27 -12.32 30.98
N ASN A 683 27.12 -12.17 29.66
CA ASN A 683 28.21 -12.32 28.69
C ASN A 683 29.14 -11.10 28.60
N ASN A 684 28.83 -9.97 29.27
CA ASN A 684 29.42 -8.65 29.00
C ASN A 684 29.26 -8.23 27.52
N GLU A 685 28.02 -8.25 27.04
CA GLU A 685 27.62 -7.81 25.70
C GLU A 685 26.71 -6.57 25.74
N ARG A 686 26.55 -5.91 24.59
CA ARG A 686 25.71 -4.73 24.38
C ARG A 686 24.47 -5.11 23.59
N MET A 687 23.28 -4.86 24.10
CA MET A 687 22.06 -5.01 23.32
C MET A 687 21.98 -3.98 22.18
N PHE A 688 21.78 -4.47 20.95
CA PHE A 688 20.88 -3.79 20.01
C PHE A 688 19.59 -4.60 19.92
N MET A 689 18.46 -3.99 20.25
CA MET A 689 17.16 -4.67 20.25
C MET A 689 16.16 -3.89 19.38
N MET A 690 15.71 -4.51 18.30
CA MET A 690 14.56 -4.05 17.52
C MET A 690 13.30 -4.73 18.06
N HIS A 691 12.24 -3.95 18.26
CA HIS A 691 10.90 -4.46 18.55
C HIS A 691 9.90 -3.78 17.62
N PHE A 692 9.13 -4.58 16.87
CA PHE A 692 7.99 -4.10 16.09
C PHE A 692 6.69 -4.51 16.80
N THR A 693 5.85 -3.54 17.14
CA THR A 693 4.52 -3.78 17.73
C THR A 693 3.51 -4.20 16.66
N SER A 694 2.32 -4.65 17.05
CA SER A 694 1.23 -4.99 16.11
C SER A 694 -0.20 -4.71 16.62
N SER A 695 -0.42 -4.49 17.92
CA SER A 695 -1.77 -4.34 18.50
C SER A 695 -2.57 -3.14 17.95
N THR A 696 -1.90 -2.11 17.44
CA THR A 696 -2.50 -0.93 16.80
C THR A 696 -2.83 -1.10 15.31
N HIS A 697 -2.51 -2.26 14.72
CA HIS A 697 -2.96 -2.64 13.37
C HIS A 697 -4.45 -3.01 13.34
N HIS A 698 -5.10 -2.86 12.19
CA HIS A 698 -6.44 -3.40 11.94
C HIS A 698 -6.49 -4.93 12.26
N PRO A 699 -7.52 -5.46 12.96
CA PRO A 699 -8.86 -4.92 13.16
C PRO A 699 -9.10 -4.15 14.48
N TRP A 700 -8.03 -3.68 15.14
CA TRP A 700 -8.07 -2.94 16.40
C TRP A 700 -8.86 -3.68 17.49
N VAL A 701 -8.28 -4.79 17.96
CA VAL A 701 -8.86 -5.66 19.00
C VAL A 701 -7.84 -5.86 20.11
N THR A 702 -8.22 -5.54 21.33
CA THR A 702 -7.42 -5.84 22.53
C THR A 702 -7.66 -7.27 23.02
N PRO A 703 -6.78 -7.85 23.85
CA PRO A 703 -7.04 -9.14 24.50
C PRO A 703 -8.35 -9.11 25.31
N LYS A 704 -9.06 -10.24 25.41
CA LYS A 704 -10.37 -10.34 26.10
C LYS A 704 -10.33 -10.03 27.60
N ALA A 705 -9.14 -10.06 28.20
CA ALA A 705 -8.92 -9.69 29.59
C ALA A 705 -8.61 -8.19 29.79
N TRP A 706 -8.53 -7.41 28.71
CA TRP A 706 -8.34 -5.96 28.77
C TRP A 706 -9.69 -5.25 28.89
N ASN A 707 -9.79 -4.31 29.83
CA ASN A 707 -10.96 -3.45 29.96
C ASN A 707 -10.81 -2.25 29.01
N THR A 708 -11.57 -2.24 27.92
CA THR A 708 -11.59 -1.13 26.96
C THR A 708 -12.37 0.09 27.48
N THR A 709 -11.85 1.29 27.23
CA THR A 709 -12.55 2.56 27.48
C THR A 709 -13.12 3.10 26.16
N ASP A 710 -14.38 3.53 26.13
CA ASP A 710 -14.94 4.23 24.98
C ASP A 710 -14.59 5.72 24.99
N TYR A 711 -14.25 6.28 23.82
CA TYR A 711 -13.95 7.70 23.59
C TYR A 711 -15.05 8.39 22.76
N PHE A 712 -16.08 7.64 22.40
CA PHE A 712 -17.29 8.10 21.72
C PHE A 712 -18.53 7.48 22.37
N ASP A 713 -19.63 8.23 22.43
CA ASP A 713 -20.92 7.75 22.91
C ASP A 713 -21.40 6.55 22.08
N SER A 714 -21.63 5.41 22.75
CA SER A 714 -21.62 4.06 22.18
C SER A 714 -22.89 3.68 21.39
N LYS A 715 -23.64 4.68 20.89
CA LYS A 715 -25.00 4.54 20.34
C LYS A 715 -25.07 4.31 18.82
N GLY A 716 -23.95 4.15 18.12
CA GLY A 716 -23.96 4.05 16.66
C GLY A 716 -22.76 3.38 15.98
N ILE A 717 -22.84 3.26 14.65
CA ILE A 717 -21.77 2.74 13.77
C ILE A 717 -20.75 3.85 13.40
N LYS A 718 -21.17 5.12 13.48
CA LYS A 718 -20.30 6.30 13.35
C LYS A 718 -19.17 6.23 14.40
N HIS A 719 -17.94 6.58 14.05
CA HIS A 719 -16.76 6.58 14.93
C HIS A 719 -16.30 5.20 15.48
N ARG A 720 -17.01 4.10 15.18
CA ARG A 720 -16.71 2.74 15.69
C ARG A 720 -15.25 2.32 15.53
N ASP A 721 -14.67 2.56 14.36
CA ASP A 721 -13.34 2.06 14.01
C ASP A 721 -12.23 2.91 14.62
N LEU A 722 -12.42 4.23 14.65
CA LEU A 722 -11.54 5.18 15.36
C LEU A 722 -11.58 4.94 16.88
N ASN A 723 -12.76 4.71 17.45
CA ASN A 723 -12.92 4.38 18.88
C ASN A 723 -12.11 3.13 19.28
N LYS A 724 -12.17 2.07 18.46
CA LYS A 724 -11.35 0.86 18.65
C LYS A 724 -9.85 1.13 18.52
N PHE A 725 -9.44 1.96 17.57
CA PHE A 725 -8.03 2.35 17.45
C PHE A 725 -7.54 3.02 18.73
N LEU A 726 -8.29 3.99 19.27
CA LEU A 726 -7.97 4.65 20.54
C LEU A 726 -7.92 3.64 21.71
N GLN A 727 -8.79 2.63 21.74
CA GLN A 727 -8.72 1.51 22.70
C GLN A 727 -7.42 0.70 22.57
N THR A 728 -6.97 0.41 21.34
CA THR A 728 -5.68 -0.25 21.12
C THR A 728 -4.47 0.65 21.40
N VAL A 729 -4.60 1.97 21.26
CA VAL A 729 -3.55 2.93 21.68
C VAL A 729 -3.42 2.98 23.20
N ASN A 730 -4.54 2.95 23.94
CA ASN A 730 -4.52 2.84 25.40
C ASN A 730 -3.88 1.50 25.88
N TYR A 731 -4.14 0.40 25.17
CA TYR A 731 -3.43 -0.87 25.41
C TYR A 731 -1.92 -0.78 25.08
N HIS A 732 -1.57 -0.13 23.97
CA HIS A 732 -0.20 0.08 23.53
C HIS A 732 0.60 0.94 24.52
N ASP A 733 0.00 1.99 25.10
CA ASP A 733 0.63 2.80 26.16
C ASP A 733 1.03 1.96 27.37
N ALA A 734 0.15 1.06 27.83
CA ALA A 734 0.45 0.13 28.91
C ALA A 734 1.57 -0.85 28.53
N TRP A 735 1.66 -1.26 27.26
CA TRP A 735 2.80 -2.06 26.77
C TRP A 735 4.11 -1.26 26.76
N MET A 736 4.10 0.01 26.32
CA MET A 736 5.28 0.89 26.41
C MET A 736 5.74 1.07 27.87
N GLY A 737 4.80 1.27 28.79
CA GLY A 737 5.08 1.29 30.23
C GLY A 737 5.73 0.01 30.74
N ASN A 738 5.20 -1.15 30.34
CA ASN A 738 5.74 -2.46 30.74
C ASN A 738 7.14 -2.73 30.15
N LEU A 739 7.43 -2.28 28.93
CA LEU A 739 8.78 -2.35 28.34
C LEU A 739 9.78 -1.46 29.09
N MET A 740 9.41 -0.22 29.38
CA MET A 740 10.28 0.69 30.14
C MET A 740 10.51 0.17 31.56
N GLN A 741 9.46 -0.34 32.23
CA GLN A 741 9.56 -0.97 33.56
C GLN A 741 10.42 -2.25 33.54
N LEU A 742 10.40 -3.04 32.46
CA LEU A 742 11.30 -4.18 32.27
C LEU A 742 12.78 -3.74 32.24
N PHE A 743 13.10 -2.60 31.64
CA PHE A 743 14.46 -2.06 31.63
C PHE A 743 14.89 -1.52 33.01
N GLU A 744 13.96 -1.08 33.86
CA GLU A 744 14.23 -0.78 35.27
C GLU A 744 14.49 -2.07 36.08
N GLU A 745 13.61 -3.07 35.95
CA GLU A 745 13.71 -4.36 36.68
C GLU A 745 15.01 -5.13 36.37
N THR A 746 15.52 -4.98 35.16
CA THR A 746 16.79 -5.58 34.71
C THR A 746 18.01 -4.68 34.91
N GLY A 747 17.81 -3.45 35.42
CA GLY A 747 18.88 -2.53 35.78
C GLY A 747 19.56 -1.78 34.63
N ILE A 748 19.09 -1.94 33.39
CA ILE A 748 19.74 -1.39 32.18
C ILE A 748 19.23 -0.01 31.76
N ALA A 749 18.14 0.50 32.35
CA ALA A 749 17.48 1.74 31.92
C ALA A 749 18.42 2.98 31.85
N ASN A 750 19.31 3.14 32.84
CA ASN A 750 20.25 4.28 32.92
C ASN A 750 21.42 4.22 31.91
N GLU A 751 21.56 3.13 31.15
CA GLU A 751 22.61 2.93 30.14
C GLU A 751 22.04 2.56 28.76
N THR A 752 20.74 2.75 28.55
CA THR A 752 19.99 2.39 27.33
C THR A 752 19.40 3.63 26.65
N LEU A 753 19.75 3.83 25.37
CA LEU A 753 18.98 4.72 24.48
C LEU A 753 17.78 3.94 23.96
N VAL A 754 16.56 4.40 24.26
CA VAL A 754 15.32 3.85 23.70
C VAL A 754 14.80 4.81 22.64
N VAL A 755 14.86 4.39 21.38
CA VAL A 755 14.30 5.11 20.23
C VAL A 755 12.89 4.61 19.99
N PHE A 756 11.93 5.53 19.87
CA PHE A 756 10.56 5.24 19.47
C PHE A 756 10.33 5.89 18.10
N ALA A 757 9.73 5.17 17.15
CA ALA A 757 9.21 5.77 15.92
C ALA A 757 7.88 5.14 15.53
N GLY A 758 6.94 5.94 15.03
CA GLY A 758 5.82 5.40 14.24
C GLY A 758 6.35 4.86 12.91
N ASP A 759 5.82 3.72 12.48
CA ASP A 759 6.17 3.17 11.17
C ASP A 759 5.43 3.94 10.05
N HIS A 760 4.13 4.14 10.24
CA HIS A 760 3.24 5.03 9.50
C HIS A 760 2.04 5.44 10.37
N GLY A 761 1.29 6.46 9.95
CA GLY A 761 0.04 6.86 10.60
C GLY A 761 -1.15 6.02 10.14
N GLN A 762 -2.38 6.45 10.47
CA GLN A 762 -3.61 5.76 10.11
C GLN A 762 -4.79 6.74 9.93
N ALA A 763 -5.38 6.75 8.74
CA ALA A 763 -6.54 7.56 8.38
C ALA A 763 -7.86 6.78 8.55
N PHE A 764 -8.86 7.47 9.09
CA PHE A 764 -10.22 6.95 9.31
C PHE A 764 -11.27 7.72 8.50
N LYS A 765 -12.53 7.33 8.63
CA LYS A 765 -13.68 7.95 7.93
C LYS A 765 -13.98 9.38 8.43
N GLU A 766 -13.40 9.75 9.56
CA GLU A 766 -13.33 11.09 10.14
C GLU A 766 -12.28 11.98 9.46
N ASP A 767 -11.16 11.41 9.00
CA ASP A 767 -10.12 12.13 8.26
C ASP A 767 -10.56 12.35 6.80
N CYS A 768 -10.95 11.28 6.09
CA CYS A 768 -11.41 11.37 4.71
C CYS A 768 -12.29 10.17 4.31
N LYS A 769 -12.75 10.13 3.05
CA LYS A 769 -13.61 9.02 2.55
C LYS A 769 -12.92 7.64 2.49
N ARG A 770 -11.58 7.59 2.53
CA ARG A 770 -10.78 6.36 2.49
C ARG A 770 -10.21 6.05 3.88
N GLN A 771 -10.31 4.80 4.30
CA GLN A 771 -9.84 4.29 5.58
C GLN A 771 -8.64 3.35 5.38
N GLY A 772 -7.62 3.45 6.25
CA GLY A 772 -6.36 2.71 6.09
C GLY A 772 -5.35 3.43 5.20
N THR A 773 -4.17 2.82 5.04
CA THR A 773 -3.08 3.35 4.23
C THR A 773 -3.13 2.96 2.75
N PHE A 774 -3.80 1.85 2.41
CA PHE A 774 -3.89 1.32 1.04
C PHE A 774 -4.52 2.33 0.08
N GLU A 775 -3.73 2.72 -0.93
CA GLU A 775 -4.05 3.74 -1.94
C GLU A 775 -4.58 5.05 -1.33
N ASN A 776 -4.13 5.40 -0.13
CA ASN A 776 -4.66 6.54 0.62
C ASN A 776 -3.57 7.55 0.95
N GLY A 777 -3.51 8.59 0.12
CA GLY A 777 -2.55 9.68 0.26
C GLY A 777 -2.85 10.68 1.39
N HIS A 778 -3.90 10.53 2.19
CA HIS A 778 -4.26 11.48 3.24
C HIS A 778 -3.17 11.65 4.32
N ILE A 779 -2.84 12.88 4.71
CA ILE A 779 -1.73 13.25 5.61
C ILE A 779 -1.67 12.46 6.93
N SER A 780 -2.83 12.05 7.48
CA SER A 780 -2.93 11.23 8.69
C SER A 780 -2.28 9.84 8.59
N ASN A 781 -2.01 9.35 7.37
CA ASN A 781 -1.23 8.13 7.14
C ASN A 781 0.29 8.36 7.21
N PHE A 782 0.75 9.62 7.24
CA PHE A 782 2.16 9.98 7.03
C PHE A 782 2.83 10.52 8.29
N ARG A 783 2.09 11.23 9.15
CA ARG A 783 2.62 11.81 10.40
C ARG A 783 2.91 10.73 11.43
N ILE A 784 4.15 10.69 11.90
CA ILE A 784 4.65 9.71 12.87
C ILE A 784 5.36 10.43 14.03
N PRO A 785 5.31 9.90 15.27
CA PRO A 785 6.20 10.33 16.32
C PRO A 785 7.63 9.83 16.05
N ILE A 786 8.65 10.58 16.49
CA ILE A 786 10.04 10.11 16.63
C ILE A 786 10.59 10.63 17.97
N VAL A 787 11.06 9.74 18.84
CA VAL A 787 11.63 10.10 20.16
C VAL A 787 12.95 9.37 20.41
N PHE A 788 13.94 10.09 20.93
CA PHE A 788 15.22 9.55 21.41
C PHE A 788 15.28 9.67 22.94
N SER A 789 14.82 8.64 23.65
CA SER A 789 14.67 8.62 25.11
C SER A 789 15.89 8.03 25.81
N HIS A 790 16.38 8.70 26.85
CA HIS A 790 17.46 8.22 27.74
C HIS A 790 17.41 9.01 29.05
N PRO A 791 17.54 8.41 30.25
CA PRO A 791 17.29 9.11 31.52
C PRO A 791 18.15 10.36 31.77
N HIS A 792 19.36 10.42 31.22
CA HIS A 792 20.27 11.57 31.32
C HIS A 792 20.27 12.51 30.10
N LEU A 793 19.52 12.22 29.03
CA LEU A 793 19.36 13.19 27.95
C LEU A 793 18.41 14.31 28.41
N PRO A 794 18.72 15.59 28.12
CA PRO A 794 17.84 16.70 28.47
C PRO A 794 16.55 16.60 27.67
N ARG A 795 15.46 17.09 28.25
CA ARG A 795 14.15 17.06 27.61
C ARG A 795 14.03 18.19 26.58
N ILE A 796 13.91 17.81 25.30
CA ILE A 796 13.85 18.75 24.18
C ILE A 796 12.65 18.40 23.29
N GLU A 797 11.77 19.37 23.05
CA GLU A 797 10.82 19.34 21.93
C GLU A 797 11.52 19.99 20.73
N TYR A 798 11.59 19.28 19.60
CA TYR A 798 12.36 19.72 18.43
C TYR A 798 11.55 19.66 17.14
N GLU A 799 11.19 20.81 16.58
CA GLU A 799 10.48 20.89 15.30
C GLU A 799 11.43 20.64 14.12
N ALA A 800 11.13 19.61 13.33
CA ALA A 800 11.79 19.32 12.06
C ALA A 800 10.84 18.59 11.11
N ASN A 801 10.57 19.18 9.93
CA ASN A 801 9.93 18.48 8.81
C ASN A 801 10.95 17.50 8.20
N ALA A 802 11.14 16.38 8.89
CA ALA A 802 12.12 15.34 8.62
C ALA A 802 11.43 14.00 8.31
N THR A 803 12.20 13.00 7.89
CA THR A 803 11.69 11.62 7.75
C THR A 803 12.45 10.61 8.60
N SER A 804 11.90 9.40 8.69
CA SER A 804 12.52 8.22 9.32
C SER A 804 13.96 7.95 8.90
N LEU A 805 14.40 8.41 7.72
CA LEU A 805 15.81 8.33 7.28
C LEU A 805 16.78 9.01 8.24
N SER A 806 16.30 9.97 9.03
CA SER A 806 17.07 10.75 9.99
C SER A 806 17.39 9.96 11.26
N ILE A 807 16.71 8.83 11.52
CA ILE A 807 16.86 8.06 12.77
C ILE A 807 18.24 7.42 12.86
N LEU A 808 18.64 6.62 11.87
CA LEU A 808 19.95 5.95 11.84
C LEU A 808 21.14 6.93 12.01
N PRO A 809 21.28 8.02 11.21
CA PRO A 809 22.38 8.96 11.40
C PRO A 809 22.33 9.67 12.76
N THR A 810 21.13 9.93 13.33
CA THR A 810 21.00 10.49 14.68
C THR A 810 21.49 9.51 15.77
N ILE A 811 21.22 8.20 15.64
CA ILE A 811 21.75 7.18 16.56
C ILE A 811 23.28 7.14 16.50
N LEU A 812 23.87 7.20 15.31
CA LEU A 812 25.33 7.24 15.15
C LEU A 812 25.92 8.54 15.74
N ASP A 813 25.32 9.69 15.47
CA ASP A 813 25.77 10.99 15.98
C ASP A 813 25.67 11.05 17.52
N LEU A 814 24.60 10.52 18.12
CA LEU A 814 24.51 10.33 19.57
C LEU A 814 25.63 9.41 20.10
N LEU A 815 25.85 8.24 19.49
CA LEU A 815 26.90 7.30 19.91
C LEU A 815 28.32 7.87 19.80
N ILE A 816 28.57 8.76 18.84
CA ILE A 816 29.84 9.48 18.68
C ILE A 816 30.01 10.52 19.79
N ASN A 817 29.08 11.46 19.93
CA ASN A 817 29.28 12.65 20.78
C ASN A 817 29.03 12.39 22.28
N THR A 818 28.43 11.25 22.64
CA THR A 818 28.38 10.74 24.03
C THR A 818 29.63 9.95 24.45
N GLY A 819 30.62 9.77 23.56
CA GLY A 819 31.79 8.93 23.86
C GLY A 819 31.47 7.44 24.08
N SER A 820 30.28 6.99 23.68
CA SER A 820 29.75 5.63 23.89
C SER A 820 30.33 4.56 22.96
N LEU A 821 31.33 4.93 22.17
CA LEU A 821 32.09 4.10 21.24
C LEU A 821 33.58 4.17 21.59
N ASN A 822 34.35 3.10 21.35
CA ASN A 822 35.81 3.20 21.50
C ASN A 822 36.40 4.02 20.34
N LYS A 823 37.68 4.43 20.42
CA LYS A 823 38.31 5.29 19.40
C LYS A 823 38.27 4.70 17.98
N HIS A 824 38.29 3.37 17.83
CA HIS A 824 38.18 2.70 16.53
C HIS A 824 36.74 2.78 16.01
N ASP A 825 35.77 2.28 16.77
CA ASP A 825 34.36 2.28 16.35
C ASP A 825 33.85 3.71 16.10
N SER A 826 34.25 4.67 16.95
CA SER A 826 33.95 6.11 16.79
C SER A 826 34.50 6.67 15.48
N SER A 827 35.70 6.26 15.05
CA SER A 827 36.26 6.64 13.75
C SER A 827 35.50 6.04 12.57
N ILE A 828 34.96 4.83 12.71
CA ILE A 828 34.11 4.20 11.68
C ILE A 828 32.74 4.90 11.63
N ALA A 829 32.09 5.08 12.79
CA ALA A 829 30.81 5.76 12.89
C ALA A 829 30.88 7.19 12.31
N SER A 830 31.93 7.93 12.66
CA SER A 830 32.16 9.30 12.17
C SER A 830 32.48 9.36 10.68
N ASP A 831 32.99 8.28 10.08
CA ASP A 831 33.16 8.19 8.63
C ASP A 831 31.83 7.81 7.94
N LEU A 832 31.12 6.80 8.46
CA LEU A 832 29.86 6.29 7.91
C LEU A 832 28.68 7.27 8.01
N VAL A 833 28.58 8.06 9.08
CA VAL A 833 27.44 8.98 9.28
C VAL A 833 27.34 10.03 8.17
N HIS A 834 28.49 10.44 7.60
CA HIS A 834 28.55 11.32 6.43
C HIS A 834 28.29 10.62 5.08
N ASP A 835 27.89 9.34 5.06
CA ASP A 835 27.44 8.66 3.85
C ASP A 835 25.90 8.53 3.74
N TYR A 836 25.12 8.90 4.76
CA TYR A 836 23.65 8.81 4.71
C TYR A 836 22.99 10.03 4.02
N GLU A 837 21.76 9.83 3.56
CA GLU A 837 20.89 10.87 2.97
C GLU A 837 20.11 11.65 4.04
N GLY A 838 19.81 11.04 5.18
CA GLY A 838 19.14 11.68 6.31
C GLY A 838 20.05 12.65 7.08
N GLN A 839 19.45 13.69 7.66
CA GLN A 839 20.14 14.65 8.55
C GLN A 839 20.12 14.16 10.00
N SER A 840 21.01 14.70 10.84
CA SER A 840 21.02 14.41 12.28
C SER A 840 20.00 15.28 13.01
N LEU A 841 19.20 14.70 13.91
CA LEU A 841 18.19 15.39 14.71
C LEU A 841 18.75 15.90 16.06
N ILE A 842 20.05 15.75 16.31
CA ILE A 842 20.76 16.42 17.42
C ILE A 842 21.47 17.71 16.99
N ARG A 843 21.26 18.18 15.76
CA ARG A 843 21.85 19.40 15.18
C ARG A 843 20.75 20.20 14.46
N PRO A 844 20.89 21.52 14.25
CA PRO A 844 19.94 22.30 13.47
C PRO A 844 19.65 21.67 12.09
N TYR A 845 18.39 21.32 11.85
CA TYR A 845 17.93 20.70 10.61
C TYR A 845 17.90 21.74 9.48
N LYS A 846 18.57 21.44 8.35
CA LYS A 846 18.58 22.37 7.20
C LYS A 846 17.40 22.08 6.31
N THR A 847 16.48 23.04 6.24
CA THR A 847 15.32 23.00 5.35
C THR A 847 15.70 23.25 3.89
N ALA A 848 16.74 24.08 3.68
CA ALA A 848 17.37 24.34 2.39
C ALA A 848 18.88 24.62 2.55
N ASP A 849 19.64 24.48 1.45
CA ASP A 849 21.09 24.71 1.39
C ASP A 849 21.51 25.18 -0.02
N ASP A 850 21.95 26.43 -0.14
CA ASP A 850 22.36 27.09 -1.40
C ASP A 850 21.34 26.95 -2.56
N GLY A 851 20.07 27.19 -2.24
CA GLY A 851 18.94 27.11 -3.20
C GLY A 851 18.35 25.71 -3.37
N ARG A 852 19.02 24.67 -2.88
CA ARG A 852 18.50 23.28 -2.87
C ARG A 852 17.59 23.08 -1.65
N ARG A 853 16.51 22.33 -1.80
CA ARG A 853 15.57 22.02 -0.71
C ARG A 853 15.84 20.64 -0.13
N ALA A 854 15.58 20.45 1.16
CA ALA A 854 15.54 19.11 1.76
C ALA A 854 14.19 18.47 1.39
N TRP A 855 14.20 17.61 0.38
CA TRP A 855 13.01 16.94 -0.15
C TRP A 855 12.64 15.70 0.67
N ASN A 856 11.36 15.60 1.03
CA ASN A 856 10.79 14.47 1.76
C ASN A 856 9.83 13.70 0.83
N PHE A 857 10.11 12.41 0.62
CA PHE A 857 9.36 11.52 -0.26
C PHE A 857 8.70 10.41 0.55
N SER A 858 7.46 10.06 0.25
CA SER A 858 6.75 8.98 0.95
C SER A 858 5.97 8.12 -0.02
N VAL A 859 6.39 6.85 -0.15
CA VAL A 859 5.72 5.84 -0.99
C VAL A 859 4.35 5.51 -0.39
N VAL A 860 3.30 5.45 -1.22
CA VAL A 860 1.95 5.10 -0.75
C VAL A 860 1.70 3.60 -0.96
N ASN A 861 1.26 2.90 0.09
CA ASN A 861 0.80 1.51 0.07
C ASN A 861 -0.15 1.28 -1.12
N SER A 862 0.00 0.25 -1.97
CA SER A 862 0.89 -0.93 -1.87
C SER A 862 2.26 -0.79 -2.56
N GLY A 863 2.55 0.37 -3.17
CA GLY A 863 3.90 0.83 -3.44
C GLY A 863 4.13 1.51 -4.80
N ALA A 864 3.29 1.27 -5.80
CA ALA A 864 3.40 1.88 -7.13
C ALA A 864 2.17 2.68 -7.58
N GLY A 865 1.13 2.84 -6.75
CA GLY A 865 -0.05 3.66 -7.10
C GLY A 865 0.22 5.17 -7.05
N MET A 866 0.82 5.66 -5.97
CA MET A 866 1.07 7.08 -5.71
C MET A 866 2.40 7.32 -4.96
N LEU A 867 2.94 8.52 -5.11
CA LEU A 867 4.08 9.04 -4.34
C LEU A 867 3.69 10.39 -3.72
N SER A 868 3.87 10.53 -2.41
CA SER A 868 3.79 11.84 -1.74
C SER A 868 5.16 12.52 -1.78
N ILE A 869 5.18 13.83 -2.06
CA ILE A 869 6.37 14.67 -1.95
C ILE A 869 6.05 15.99 -1.26
N THR A 870 6.94 16.42 -0.37
CA THR A 870 6.98 17.76 0.23
C THR A 870 8.46 18.19 0.37
N SER A 871 8.75 19.42 0.80
CA SER A 871 10.11 19.82 1.16
C SER A 871 10.11 20.59 2.47
N ALA A 872 11.18 20.43 3.26
CA ALA A 872 11.23 20.91 4.64
C ALA A 872 11.20 22.44 4.80
N ASP A 873 11.36 23.18 3.70
CA ASP A 873 11.26 24.64 3.62
C ASP A 873 9.83 25.16 3.34
N THR A 874 8.83 24.27 3.22
CA THR A 874 7.44 24.65 2.97
C THR A 874 6.45 23.73 3.69
N THR A 875 5.17 24.13 3.68
CA THR A 875 4.01 23.33 4.08
C THR A 875 3.22 22.76 2.89
N TRP A 876 3.66 23.05 1.66
CA TRP A 876 3.06 22.48 0.46
C TRP A 876 3.39 21.00 0.30
N ARG A 877 2.39 20.24 -0.14
CA ARG A 877 2.49 18.80 -0.36
C ARG A 877 1.82 18.44 -1.68
N LEU A 878 2.44 17.56 -2.43
CA LEU A 878 1.97 17.04 -3.71
C LEU A 878 1.81 15.52 -3.60
N LEU A 879 0.64 15.00 -3.98
CA LEU A 879 0.44 13.60 -4.30
C LEU A 879 0.57 13.44 -5.81
N LEU A 880 1.60 12.71 -6.21
CA LEU A 880 1.91 12.35 -7.59
C LEU A 880 1.25 10.99 -7.93
N PRO A 881 0.35 10.93 -8.92
CA PRO A 881 -0.18 9.67 -9.41
C PRO A 881 0.85 8.99 -10.31
N LEU A 882 1.11 7.70 -10.04
CA LEU A 882 2.07 6.90 -10.81
C LEU A 882 1.37 5.98 -11.83
N VAL A 883 0.12 5.62 -11.53
CA VAL A 883 -0.82 4.89 -12.41
C VAL A 883 -1.92 5.80 -12.96
N GLU A 884 -2.76 5.29 -13.86
CA GLU A 884 -3.79 6.10 -14.54
C GLU A 884 -5.07 6.31 -13.73
N THR A 885 -5.24 5.60 -12.61
CA THR A 885 -6.46 5.58 -11.76
C THR A 885 -6.55 6.73 -10.75
N PHE A 886 -5.48 7.51 -10.55
CA PHE A 886 -5.43 8.62 -9.58
C PHE A 886 -5.20 9.99 -10.22
N ASP A 887 -5.75 11.03 -9.60
CA ASP A 887 -5.52 12.44 -9.94
C ASP A 887 -4.37 13.05 -9.13
N TYR A 888 -3.70 14.06 -9.69
CA TYR A 888 -2.72 14.85 -8.94
C TYR A 888 -3.45 15.66 -7.87
N LYS A 889 -2.91 15.72 -6.65
CA LYS A 889 -3.48 16.51 -5.55
C LYS A 889 -2.43 17.39 -4.90
N MET A 890 -2.80 18.60 -4.51
CA MET A 890 -1.96 19.51 -3.75
C MET A 890 -2.71 20.12 -2.56
N SER A 891 -2.03 20.14 -1.42
CA SER A 891 -2.49 20.71 -0.15
C SER A 891 -1.43 21.67 0.40
N ASP A 892 -1.86 22.59 1.27
CA ASP A 892 -0.99 23.48 2.03
C ASP A 892 -1.27 23.27 3.52
N LEU A 893 -0.41 22.48 4.16
CA LEU A 893 -0.62 21.97 5.51
C LEU A 893 -0.54 23.04 6.60
N GLN A 894 -0.18 24.30 6.27
CA GLN A 894 -0.32 25.43 7.18
C GLN A 894 -1.76 25.93 7.25
N THR A 895 -2.44 26.00 6.10
CA THR A 895 -3.82 26.49 5.98
C THR A 895 -4.87 25.38 6.06
N ASP A 896 -4.48 24.16 5.72
CA ASP A 896 -5.32 22.97 5.66
C ASP A 896 -4.58 21.76 6.30
N PRO A 897 -4.32 21.80 7.63
CA PRO A 897 -3.54 20.77 8.32
C PRO A 897 -4.23 19.40 8.39
N THR A 898 -5.50 19.30 7.97
CA THR A 898 -6.31 18.08 7.94
C THR A 898 -6.79 17.72 6.53
N GLU A 899 -6.22 18.33 5.48
CA GLU A 899 -6.48 18.01 4.06
C GLU A 899 -7.98 17.93 3.66
N GLN A 900 -8.76 18.93 4.06
CA GLN A 900 -10.20 19.06 3.78
C GLN A 900 -10.52 19.92 2.53
N ASP A 901 -9.61 20.79 2.08
CA ASP A 901 -9.77 21.68 0.91
C ASP A 901 -8.59 21.51 -0.08
N VAL A 902 -8.31 20.23 -0.38
CA VAL A 902 -7.26 19.79 -1.30
C VAL A 902 -7.61 20.13 -2.75
N LEU A 903 -6.68 20.77 -3.47
CA LEU A 903 -6.81 20.96 -4.91
C LEU A 903 -6.50 19.65 -5.65
N SER A 904 -7.33 19.25 -6.62
CA SER A 904 -7.01 18.10 -7.49
C SER A 904 -7.19 18.37 -8.98
N ALA A 905 -6.43 17.64 -9.82
CA ALA A 905 -6.64 17.58 -11.25
C ALA A 905 -5.99 16.37 -11.94
N TRP A 906 -6.67 15.82 -12.94
CA TRP A 906 -6.19 14.76 -13.86
C TRP A 906 -5.02 15.15 -14.79
N SER A 907 -4.30 16.24 -14.51
CA SER A 907 -3.09 16.64 -15.25
C SER A 907 -2.33 17.75 -14.51
N LEU A 908 -1.00 17.66 -14.45
CA LEU A 908 -0.13 18.67 -13.83
C LEU A 908 -0.44 20.10 -14.31
N LYS A 909 -0.61 20.32 -15.62
CA LYS A 909 -0.94 21.65 -16.20
C LYS A 909 -2.22 22.27 -15.61
N ARG A 910 -3.24 21.45 -15.31
CA ARG A 910 -4.48 21.93 -14.66
C ARG A 910 -4.26 22.18 -13.17
N LEU A 911 -3.54 21.29 -12.47
CA LEU A 911 -3.23 21.48 -11.05
C LEU A 911 -2.42 22.76 -10.82
N VAL A 912 -1.30 22.94 -11.55
CA VAL A 912 -0.48 24.16 -11.54
C VAL A 912 -1.32 25.43 -11.80
N SER A 913 -2.31 25.36 -12.69
CA SER A 913 -3.20 26.50 -12.95
C SER A 913 -4.23 26.76 -11.83
N ALA A 914 -4.60 25.74 -11.05
CA ALA A 914 -5.46 25.89 -9.87
C ALA A 914 -4.66 26.38 -8.65
N VAL A 915 -3.48 25.79 -8.42
CA VAL A 915 -2.53 26.18 -7.37
C VAL A 915 -2.12 27.65 -7.55
N ARG A 916 -1.77 28.08 -8.77
CA ARG A 916 -1.50 29.49 -9.09
C ARG A 916 -2.64 30.43 -8.68
N LYS A 917 -3.90 29.99 -8.81
CA LYS A 917 -5.08 30.79 -8.51
C LYS A 917 -5.40 30.84 -7.01
N LYS A 918 -5.07 29.79 -6.24
CA LYS A 918 -5.39 29.67 -4.80
C LYS A 918 -4.22 30.05 -3.88
N HIS A 919 -3.00 29.60 -4.19
CA HIS A 919 -1.78 29.74 -3.38
C HIS A 919 -0.70 30.62 -4.05
N GLY A 920 -0.94 31.15 -5.26
CA GLY A 920 -0.03 32.06 -5.95
C GLY A 920 1.07 31.38 -6.79
N GLU A 921 1.93 32.19 -7.42
CA GLU A 921 2.93 31.71 -8.39
C GLU A 921 3.98 30.80 -7.73
N SER A 922 4.50 31.15 -6.55
CA SER A 922 5.56 30.39 -5.86
C SER A 922 5.14 28.94 -5.57
N ALA A 923 3.89 28.71 -5.16
CA ALA A 923 3.33 27.37 -4.97
C ALA A 923 3.15 26.64 -6.32
N ALA A 924 2.78 27.37 -7.37
CA ALA A 924 2.62 26.82 -8.71
C ALA A 924 3.95 26.48 -9.39
N ASP A 925 5.04 27.19 -9.06
CA ASP A 925 6.42 26.85 -9.44
C ASP A 925 6.92 25.65 -8.64
N TRP A 926 6.74 25.64 -7.32
CA TRP A 926 7.12 24.51 -6.46
C TRP A 926 6.45 23.20 -6.90
N VAL A 927 5.17 23.21 -7.32
CA VAL A 927 4.50 22.01 -7.86
C VAL A 927 5.13 21.50 -9.17
N LYS A 928 5.75 22.35 -9.99
CA LYS A 928 6.51 21.92 -11.19
C LYS A 928 7.85 21.29 -10.77
N GLU A 929 8.54 21.96 -9.85
CA GLU A 929 9.83 21.54 -9.29
C GLU A 929 9.73 20.16 -8.61
N ALA A 930 8.72 20.00 -7.75
CA ALA A 930 8.41 18.76 -7.04
C ALA A 930 8.08 17.59 -8.00
N GLU A 931 7.38 17.84 -9.11
CA GLU A 931 7.04 16.79 -10.07
C GLU A 931 8.30 16.27 -10.77
N ILE A 932 9.13 17.14 -11.34
CA ILE A 932 10.34 16.72 -12.06
C ILE A 932 11.38 16.09 -11.13
N VAL A 933 11.50 16.58 -9.88
CA VAL A 933 12.36 15.98 -8.86
C VAL A 933 11.86 14.59 -8.45
N ALA A 934 10.55 14.39 -8.30
CA ALA A 934 9.97 13.07 -8.03
C ALA A 934 10.21 12.07 -9.18
N GLN A 935 10.04 12.50 -10.44
CA GLN A 935 10.32 11.65 -11.63
C GLN A 935 11.79 11.21 -11.71
N TRP A 936 12.72 12.07 -11.30
CA TRP A 936 14.15 11.74 -11.19
C TRP A 936 14.41 10.77 -10.02
N TRP A 937 13.86 11.08 -8.84
CA TRP A 937 14.07 10.30 -7.62
C TRP A 937 13.59 8.85 -7.78
N MET A 938 12.43 8.61 -8.39
CA MET A 938 11.90 7.24 -8.57
C MET A 938 12.84 6.35 -9.40
N LYS A 939 13.43 6.89 -10.48
CA LYS A 939 14.43 6.19 -11.29
C LYS A 939 15.70 5.95 -10.49
N GLU A 940 16.13 6.95 -9.73
CA GLU A 940 17.33 6.88 -8.90
C GLU A 940 17.21 5.84 -7.80
N ARG A 941 16.06 5.73 -7.13
CA ARG A 941 15.84 4.68 -6.12
C ARG A 941 15.94 3.29 -6.73
N ARG A 942 15.35 3.05 -7.91
CA ARG A 942 15.49 1.77 -8.63
C ARG A 942 16.94 1.49 -9.02
N ARG A 943 17.70 2.49 -9.50
CA ARG A 943 19.15 2.37 -9.77
C ARG A 943 19.91 1.90 -8.53
N LEU A 944 19.71 2.56 -7.40
CA LEU A 944 20.44 2.31 -6.15
C LEU A 944 20.09 0.96 -5.51
N TRP A 945 18.81 0.57 -5.51
CA TRP A 945 18.37 -0.76 -5.08
C TRP A 945 18.66 -1.87 -6.12
N ARG A 946 19.19 -1.52 -7.31
CA ARG A 946 19.48 -2.42 -8.44
C ARG A 946 18.25 -3.17 -8.98
N HIS A 947 17.10 -2.50 -8.96
CA HIS A 947 15.83 -2.99 -9.49
C HIS A 947 15.72 -2.67 -11.00
N SER A 948 15.36 -3.65 -11.83
CA SER A 948 15.63 -3.68 -13.28
C SER A 948 14.39 -3.66 -14.18
#